data_AF-A0A6V6ZS61-F1
#
_entry.id   AF-A0A6V6ZS61-F1
#
_cell.length_a   1.000
_cell.length_b   1.000
_cell.length_c   1.000
_cell.angle_alpha   90.00
_cell.angle_beta   90.00
_cell.angle_gamma   90.00
#
_symmetry.space_group_name_H-M   'P 1'
#
loop_
_entity.id
_entity.type
_entity.pdbx_description
1 polymer ?
#
loop_
_entity_poly.entity_id
_entity_poly.type
_entity_poly.pdbx_seq_one_letter_code
_entity_poly.pdbx_strand_id
1 'polypeptide(L)'
;MKYARTDFPKDFLFGVATSAYQIEGHGQGGAGQTHWDTFAATPGNVVRNENGDRACDHLNRFNEDFDLVRDAGFDCYRFSTSWARVLPEGRGPVNQDGLDYYDRLADALLERGIRPCATLYHWELPSPLADLGGWRNRDIANWFADFTEIIMGRIGDRMFSVAPINEPWCVSWLSHFDGHHAPGLRDIRATARAMHHVLLAHGRAIEAMRGLGMSNLGAVFNLEWAEPADDSPKARRAADLYDGIYNRFFLSGVFNKTYPQVVLDGLERHLPSGWQNDFDTIGTPVDWCGLNYYTRKLIAPAETAWPSLKEVPGPLPKTQMGWEIEPSALTRFLTRTRRDHTGDLPIYVTENGMASPERQQDDDRINYLNQHLSAVHDAVDQGVPVKGYFIWSLLDNYEWALGYEKRFGLVDVDFETMERRPKASYNAVKTALSGGTVSLPLAQPAGCMHDHWNLVADIGGTNTRLGVVSNGKLTDLRKYPTGSLPQLLDAFHSLRDEIGTDPRAVVAAGAGPVQNGMIRLTNAQLDLSEADIARATGAQHTFVINDFTAAAWSVAEITGDNVEVLQGAETPPMGTRLVVGPGTGLGVGSLLYSDGRFHTASGEGGHVGLSPRHEDEVEVFRAARQVVPDCFFDDTLTLEAEMFLSGTGLPILYQAIQLATGQATAETRSAKDILDDARDASDPLAVRAAQMFTSHLGAVMGDLAVVMMPTGGVFLVGGVAEKNRWLFADAFKDAFNAGGRFSELRRSMNLYVSEQDEFGIVGANNFCKSALAR
;
A
#
# COMPACT_ATOMS: atom_id res chain seq x y z
N MET A 1 31.16 -17.89 -23.11
CA MET A 1 30.48 -18.81 -22.15
C MET A 1 30.27 -20.15 -22.83
N LYS A 2 30.33 -21.26 -22.08
CA LYS A 2 30.10 -22.62 -22.56
C LYS A 2 28.59 -22.91 -22.70
N TYR A 3 27.80 -22.39 -21.76
CA TYR A 3 26.34 -22.55 -21.75
C TYR A 3 25.66 -21.30 -22.31
N ALA A 4 24.61 -21.50 -23.07
CA ALA A 4 23.67 -20.49 -23.52
C ALA A 4 22.34 -20.61 -22.76
N ARG A 5 21.51 -19.56 -22.85
CA ARG A 5 20.15 -19.54 -22.26
C ARG A 5 19.33 -20.78 -22.62
N THR A 6 19.46 -21.29 -23.85
CA THR A 6 18.70 -22.44 -24.37
C THR A 6 19.11 -23.79 -23.75
N ASP A 7 20.22 -23.86 -23.05
CA ASP A 7 20.67 -25.08 -22.36
C ASP A 7 19.95 -25.29 -21.02
N PHE A 8 19.16 -24.30 -20.56
CA PHE A 8 18.39 -24.36 -19.33
C PHE A 8 16.89 -24.46 -19.61
N PRO A 9 16.07 -24.86 -18.61
CA PRO A 9 14.62 -24.86 -18.74
C PRO A 9 14.06 -23.53 -19.26
N LYS A 10 12.97 -23.57 -20.03
CA LYS A 10 12.39 -22.37 -20.67
C LYS A 10 11.96 -21.27 -19.68
N ASP A 11 11.66 -21.66 -18.45
CA ASP A 11 11.26 -20.79 -17.35
C ASP A 11 12.43 -20.44 -16.42
N PHE A 12 13.67 -20.81 -16.77
CA PHE A 12 14.86 -20.49 -15.98
C PHE A 12 15.25 -19.01 -16.14
N LEU A 13 15.40 -18.33 -15.00
CA LEU A 13 15.72 -16.90 -14.94
C LEU A 13 17.22 -16.67 -14.80
N PHE A 14 17.77 -15.83 -15.67
CA PHE A 14 19.12 -15.30 -15.51
C PHE A 14 19.06 -13.90 -14.95
N GLY A 15 19.68 -13.69 -13.80
CA GLY A 15 19.72 -12.40 -13.14
C GLY A 15 21.13 -11.93 -12.82
N VAL A 16 21.20 -10.71 -12.33
CA VAL A 16 22.40 -10.11 -11.76
C VAL A 16 22.03 -9.39 -10.47
N ALA A 17 22.94 -9.40 -9.49
CA ALA A 17 22.67 -8.93 -8.13
C ALA A 17 23.61 -7.78 -7.69
N THR A 18 23.08 -6.93 -6.81
CA THR A 18 23.78 -5.85 -6.10
C THR A 18 23.18 -5.62 -4.71
N SER A 19 23.81 -4.76 -3.91
CA SER A 19 23.28 -4.30 -2.62
C SER A 19 23.42 -2.78 -2.45
N ALA A 20 22.50 -2.18 -1.69
CA ALA A 20 22.32 -0.75 -1.56
C ALA A 20 23.58 -0.03 -1.07
N TYR A 21 24.08 -0.34 0.14
CA TYR A 21 25.28 0.31 0.68
C TYR A 21 26.52 0.13 -0.20
N GLN A 22 26.62 -0.97 -0.95
CA GLN A 22 27.79 -1.24 -1.78
C GLN A 22 27.82 -0.44 -3.09
N ILE A 23 26.67 0.04 -3.61
CA ILE A 23 26.61 0.73 -4.91
C ILE A 23 25.94 2.11 -4.90
N GLU A 24 24.96 2.37 -4.04
CA GLU A 24 24.09 3.56 -4.15
C GLU A 24 24.84 4.87 -3.95
N GLY A 25 25.72 4.90 -2.95
CA GLY A 25 26.25 6.13 -2.37
C GLY A 25 25.40 6.53 -1.17
N HIS A 26 25.77 6.00 -0.01
CA HIS A 26 24.98 6.15 1.22
C HIS A 26 24.89 7.60 1.71
N GLY A 27 25.93 8.41 1.45
CA GLY A 27 26.01 9.81 1.90
C GLY A 27 25.07 10.79 1.17
N GLN A 28 24.18 10.29 0.30
CA GLN A 28 23.28 11.06 -0.54
C GLN A 28 21.81 10.78 -0.18
N GLY A 29 20.88 11.59 -0.69
CA GLY A 29 19.43 11.27 -0.63
C GLY A 29 18.80 11.22 0.77
N GLY A 30 19.39 11.92 1.75
CA GLY A 30 18.82 12.06 3.10
C GLY A 30 18.85 10.79 3.95
N ALA A 31 19.70 9.81 3.62
CA ALA A 31 19.83 8.61 4.44
C ALA A 31 20.37 8.94 5.85
N GLY A 32 19.79 8.30 6.86
CA GLY A 32 20.32 8.32 8.22
C GLY A 32 21.56 7.46 8.34
N GLN A 33 22.32 7.66 9.42
CA GLN A 33 23.55 6.91 9.67
C GLN A 33 23.27 5.42 9.93
N THR A 34 24.17 4.55 9.48
CA THR A 34 24.17 3.09 9.71
C THR A 34 25.35 2.64 10.56
N HIS A 35 25.28 1.43 11.12
CA HIS A 35 26.43 0.85 11.82
C HIS A 35 27.62 0.56 10.91
N TRP A 36 27.43 0.52 9.58
CA TRP A 36 28.55 0.43 8.64
C TRP A 36 29.36 1.72 8.59
N ASP A 37 28.71 2.89 8.70
CA ASP A 37 29.42 4.18 8.71
C ASP A 37 30.32 4.31 9.95
N THR A 38 29.79 3.95 11.12
CA THR A 38 30.56 3.97 12.37
C THR A 38 31.64 2.89 12.40
N PHE A 39 31.38 1.72 11.81
CA PHE A 39 32.37 0.66 11.66
C PHE A 39 33.51 1.08 10.73
N ALA A 40 33.22 1.69 9.58
CA ALA A 40 34.20 2.19 8.63
C ALA A 40 35.04 3.35 9.18
N ALA A 41 34.42 4.23 9.99
CA ALA A 41 35.13 5.31 10.68
C ALA A 41 36.06 4.82 11.81
N THR A 42 35.92 3.57 12.26
CA THR A 42 36.74 3.00 13.33
C THR A 42 38.07 2.48 12.78
N PRO A 43 39.23 2.95 13.29
CA PRO A 43 40.53 2.56 12.75
C PRO A 43 40.77 1.04 12.74
N GLY A 44 41.13 0.51 11.57
CA GLY A 44 41.50 -0.90 11.39
C GLY A 44 40.34 -1.85 11.07
N ASN A 45 39.09 -1.37 11.09
CA ASN A 45 37.92 -2.17 10.75
C ASN A 45 37.72 -2.32 9.23
N VAL A 46 38.07 -1.29 8.46
CA VAL A 46 37.99 -1.31 6.99
C VAL A 46 39.35 -0.96 6.39
N VAL A 47 39.74 -1.68 5.34
CA VAL A 47 40.99 -1.41 4.63
C VAL A 47 41.02 0.04 4.13
N ARG A 48 42.16 0.72 4.33
CA ARG A 48 42.38 2.12 3.94
C ARG A 48 41.32 3.11 4.49
N ASN A 49 40.54 2.74 5.50
CA ASN A 49 39.41 3.51 6.03
C ASN A 49 38.41 3.94 4.94
N GLU A 50 38.21 3.09 3.93
CA GLU A 50 37.23 3.33 2.88
C GLU A 50 35.80 3.21 3.44
N ASN A 51 34.82 3.83 2.78
CA ASN A 51 33.42 3.82 3.18
C ASN A 51 32.47 3.79 1.97
N GLY A 52 31.17 3.62 2.21
CA GLY A 52 30.13 3.53 1.19
C GLY A 52 29.48 4.88 0.80
N ASP A 53 30.04 6.02 1.21
CA ASP A 53 29.38 7.33 1.04
C ASP A 53 29.09 7.66 -0.42
N ARG A 54 30.06 7.40 -1.29
CA ARG A 54 29.94 7.58 -2.75
C ARG A 54 29.65 6.26 -3.47
N ALA A 55 30.31 5.17 -3.07
CA ALA A 55 30.18 3.86 -3.69
C ALA A 55 30.31 3.93 -5.23
N CYS A 56 29.31 3.43 -5.95
CA CYS A 56 29.25 3.52 -7.42
C CYS A 56 28.44 4.73 -7.90
N ASP A 57 27.93 5.57 -6.99
CA ASP A 57 27.01 6.67 -7.30
C ASP A 57 25.73 6.17 -8.03
N HIS A 58 25.31 4.93 -7.76
CA HIS A 58 24.17 4.29 -8.42
C HIS A 58 22.86 5.03 -8.16
N LEU A 59 22.73 5.73 -7.02
CA LEU A 59 21.54 6.55 -6.73
C LEU A 59 21.25 7.58 -7.85
N ASN A 60 22.30 8.15 -8.45
CA ASN A 60 22.18 9.11 -9.55
C ASN A 60 22.29 8.48 -10.95
N ARG A 61 22.68 7.20 -11.02
CA ARG A 61 23.15 6.53 -12.24
C ARG A 61 22.44 5.21 -12.55
N PHE A 62 21.42 4.84 -11.80
CA PHE A 62 20.73 3.58 -11.99
C PHE A 62 20.16 3.40 -13.42
N ASN A 63 19.84 4.49 -14.12
CA ASN A 63 19.43 4.40 -15.53
C ASN A 63 20.51 3.82 -16.45
N GLU A 64 21.76 4.29 -16.36
CA GLU A 64 22.87 3.74 -17.15
C GLU A 64 23.20 2.30 -16.72
N ASP A 65 23.07 2.00 -15.43
CA ASP A 65 23.30 0.67 -14.91
C ASP A 65 22.21 -0.32 -15.37
N PHE A 66 20.95 0.08 -15.47
CA PHE A 66 19.85 -0.78 -15.94
C PHE A 66 19.86 -0.96 -17.46
N ASP A 67 20.41 -0.01 -18.21
CA ASP A 67 20.70 -0.22 -19.63
C ASP A 67 21.70 -1.36 -19.82
N LEU A 68 22.72 -1.48 -18.95
CA LEU A 68 23.64 -2.61 -18.96
C LEU A 68 22.94 -3.95 -18.66
N VAL A 69 21.97 -3.96 -17.74
CA VAL A 69 21.19 -5.17 -17.41
C VAL A 69 20.35 -5.62 -18.61
N ARG A 70 19.60 -4.68 -19.22
CA ARG A 70 18.80 -4.92 -20.43
C ARG A 70 19.67 -5.40 -21.58
N ASP A 71 20.78 -4.70 -21.83
CA ASP A 71 21.64 -4.95 -23.00
C ASP A 71 22.39 -6.29 -22.91
N ALA A 72 22.63 -6.80 -21.68
CA ALA A 72 23.15 -8.15 -21.46
C ALA A 72 22.07 -9.23 -21.62
N GLY A 73 20.78 -8.86 -21.65
CA GLY A 73 19.67 -9.80 -21.77
C GLY A 73 19.35 -10.53 -20.46
N PHE A 74 19.61 -9.92 -19.30
CA PHE A 74 19.16 -10.45 -18.02
C PHE A 74 17.64 -10.32 -17.87
N ASP A 75 17.03 -11.31 -17.24
CA ASP A 75 15.60 -11.35 -16.94
C ASP A 75 15.24 -10.58 -15.67
N CYS A 76 16.17 -10.57 -14.71
CA CYS A 76 15.96 -10.08 -13.36
C CYS A 76 17.12 -9.19 -12.90
N TYR A 77 16.79 -8.13 -12.18
CA TYR A 77 17.76 -7.38 -11.40
C TYR A 77 17.44 -7.55 -9.92
N ARG A 78 18.35 -8.20 -9.19
CA ARG A 78 18.25 -8.34 -7.75
C ARG A 78 18.98 -7.19 -7.07
N PHE A 79 18.25 -6.40 -6.28
CA PHE A 79 18.78 -5.27 -5.53
C PHE A 79 18.35 -5.36 -4.08
N SER A 80 19.00 -4.59 -3.20
CA SER A 80 18.49 -4.38 -1.86
C SER A 80 18.01 -2.96 -1.64
N THR A 81 17.19 -2.79 -0.62
CA THR A 81 16.75 -1.47 -0.15
C THR A 81 17.54 -1.07 1.08
N SER A 82 17.65 0.24 1.31
CA SER A 82 18.34 0.79 2.47
C SER A 82 17.32 1.20 3.52
N TRP A 83 17.31 0.49 4.66
CA TRP A 83 16.43 0.81 5.79
C TRP A 83 16.70 2.24 6.28
N ALA A 84 17.97 2.61 6.45
CA ALA A 84 18.34 3.95 6.91
C ALA A 84 18.02 5.06 5.88
N ARG A 85 17.85 4.73 4.60
CA ARG A 85 17.38 5.70 3.59
C ARG A 85 15.90 6.01 3.74
N VAL A 86 15.07 4.99 3.97
CA VAL A 86 13.62 5.13 4.09
C VAL A 86 13.22 5.64 5.48
N LEU A 87 13.87 5.13 6.53
CA LEU A 87 13.68 5.52 7.92
C LEU A 87 15.04 5.92 8.52
N PRO A 88 15.43 7.21 8.43
CA PRO A 88 16.73 7.68 8.92
C PRO A 88 17.00 7.37 10.40
N GLU A 89 15.98 7.48 11.25
CA GLU A 89 16.05 7.12 12.67
C GLU A 89 15.73 5.63 12.93
N GLY A 90 15.66 4.83 11.86
CA GLY A 90 15.25 3.43 11.82
C GLY A 90 13.77 3.16 12.11
N ARG A 91 13.08 4.11 12.74
CA ARG A 91 11.63 4.12 13.00
C ARG A 91 11.11 5.55 12.90
N GLY A 92 9.79 5.71 12.88
CA GLY A 92 9.16 7.02 12.94
C GLY A 92 9.00 7.65 11.54
N PRO A 93 9.27 8.96 11.38
CA PRO A 93 9.02 9.66 10.12
C PRO A 93 9.75 9.05 8.93
N VAL A 94 9.02 8.88 7.83
CA VAL A 94 9.56 8.40 6.55
C VAL A 94 10.28 9.53 5.82
N ASN A 95 11.48 9.25 5.30
CA ASN A 95 12.14 10.09 4.31
C ASN A 95 11.51 9.86 2.94
N GLN A 96 10.63 10.78 2.52
CA GLN A 96 9.89 10.66 1.25
C GLN A 96 10.81 10.61 0.03
N ASP A 97 11.87 11.42 -0.01
CA ASP A 97 12.82 11.43 -1.13
C ASP A 97 13.54 10.07 -1.28
N GLY A 98 13.86 9.45 -0.13
CA GLY A 98 14.45 8.11 -0.08
C GLY A 98 13.49 7.01 -0.53
N LEU A 99 12.21 7.12 -0.19
CA LEU A 99 11.18 6.19 -0.64
C LEU A 99 10.86 6.36 -2.13
N ASP A 100 10.77 7.60 -2.62
CA ASP A 100 10.55 7.94 -4.03
C ASP A 100 11.72 7.49 -4.92
N TYR A 101 12.93 7.35 -4.38
CA TYR A 101 14.05 6.74 -5.11
C TYR A 101 13.76 5.30 -5.49
N TYR A 102 13.32 4.47 -4.54
CA TYR A 102 12.98 3.07 -4.81
C TYR A 102 11.75 2.93 -5.71
N ASP A 103 10.81 3.86 -5.61
CA ASP A 103 9.65 3.99 -6.50
C ASP A 103 10.07 4.16 -7.96
N ARG A 104 10.92 5.16 -8.25
CA ARG A 104 11.46 5.41 -9.60
C ARG A 104 12.36 4.27 -10.09
N LEU A 105 13.09 3.63 -9.17
CA LEU A 105 13.94 2.49 -9.48
C LEU A 105 13.11 1.31 -10.00
N ALA A 106 12.00 0.99 -9.33
CA ALA A 106 11.08 -0.07 -9.73
C ALA A 106 10.52 0.19 -11.14
N ASP A 107 10.05 1.41 -11.40
CA ASP A 107 9.54 1.81 -12.71
C ASP A 107 10.61 1.68 -13.80
N ALA A 108 11.83 2.17 -13.54
CA ALA A 108 12.92 2.14 -14.51
C ALA A 108 13.33 0.71 -14.91
N LEU A 109 13.22 -0.27 -14.00
CA LEU A 109 13.44 -1.68 -14.32
C LEU A 109 12.33 -2.22 -15.22
N LEU A 110 11.07 -1.97 -14.86
CA LEU A 110 9.91 -2.46 -15.62
C LEU A 110 9.83 -1.86 -17.02
N GLU A 111 10.14 -0.57 -17.18
CA GLU A 111 10.24 0.10 -18.49
C GLU A 111 11.25 -0.57 -19.43
N ARG A 112 12.27 -1.22 -18.87
CA ARG A 112 13.30 -1.97 -19.60
C ARG A 112 12.97 -3.45 -19.77
N GLY A 113 11.80 -3.89 -19.31
CA GLY A 113 11.38 -5.30 -19.35
C GLY A 113 12.17 -6.17 -18.37
N ILE A 114 12.69 -5.59 -17.29
CA ILE A 114 13.48 -6.30 -16.27
C ILE A 114 12.59 -6.54 -15.05
N ARG A 115 12.59 -7.77 -14.54
CA ARG A 115 11.90 -8.13 -13.29
C ARG A 115 12.62 -7.54 -12.07
N PRO A 116 11.97 -6.70 -11.25
CA PRO A 116 12.55 -6.21 -10.01
C PRO A 116 12.52 -7.31 -8.93
N CYS A 117 13.68 -7.69 -8.41
CA CYS A 117 13.82 -8.67 -7.33
C CYS A 117 14.39 -8.00 -6.07
N ALA A 118 13.56 -7.64 -5.11
CA ALA A 118 14.01 -6.88 -3.94
C ALA A 118 14.52 -7.77 -2.80
N THR A 119 15.53 -7.26 -2.10
CA THR A 119 15.99 -7.72 -0.78
C THR A 119 15.79 -6.60 0.23
N LEU A 120 14.99 -6.78 1.27
CA LEU A 120 14.66 -5.66 2.16
C LEU A 120 15.84 -5.21 3.03
N TYR A 121 16.62 -6.16 3.53
CA TYR A 121 17.79 -5.90 4.36
C TYR A 121 19.04 -6.59 3.85
N HIS A 122 20.07 -5.80 3.57
CA HIS A 122 21.40 -6.24 3.18
C HIS A 122 22.48 -5.57 4.05
N TRP A 123 22.38 -5.84 5.36
CA TRP A 123 23.43 -5.63 6.37
C TRP A 123 23.66 -4.19 6.85
N GLU A 124 22.92 -3.22 6.35
CA GLU A 124 23.00 -1.79 6.69
C GLU A 124 21.92 -1.37 7.70
N LEU A 125 22.04 -1.76 8.97
CA LEU A 125 21.06 -1.36 10.00
C LEU A 125 21.24 0.12 10.38
N PRO A 126 20.14 0.90 10.53
CA PRO A 126 20.19 2.25 11.07
C PRO A 126 20.90 2.27 12.44
N SER A 127 21.86 3.18 12.62
CA SER A 127 22.62 3.35 13.87
C SER A 127 21.73 3.51 15.10
N PRO A 128 20.64 4.30 15.07
CA PRO A 128 19.74 4.42 16.23
C PRO A 128 19.13 3.08 16.68
N LEU A 129 18.93 2.12 15.76
CA LEU A 129 18.48 0.76 16.14
C LEU A 129 19.63 -0.09 16.68
N ALA A 130 20.85 0.09 16.16
CA ALA A 130 22.04 -0.56 16.69
C ALA A 130 22.30 -0.14 18.15
N ASP A 131 22.09 1.13 18.49
CA ASP A 131 22.20 1.68 19.85
C ASP A 131 21.17 1.08 20.81
N LEU A 132 19.98 0.72 20.29
CA LEU A 132 18.94 -0.01 21.03
C LEU A 132 19.19 -1.52 21.12
N GLY A 133 20.38 -1.98 20.71
CA GLY A 133 20.80 -3.37 20.77
C GLY A 133 20.85 -4.08 19.42
N GLY A 134 20.28 -3.49 18.37
CA GLY A 134 20.22 -4.04 17.01
C GLY A 134 19.62 -5.45 16.99
N TRP A 135 20.26 -6.36 16.26
CA TRP A 135 19.84 -7.77 16.15
C TRP A 135 19.84 -8.54 17.49
N ARG A 136 20.45 -7.99 18.55
CA ARG A 136 20.38 -8.60 19.89
C ARG A 136 19.07 -8.29 20.60
N ASN A 137 18.35 -7.25 20.18
CA ASN A 137 17.06 -6.85 20.71
C ASN A 137 15.94 -7.58 19.96
N ARG A 138 14.98 -8.15 20.69
CA ARG A 138 13.85 -8.87 20.12
C ARG A 138 12.93 -7.97 19.29
N ASP A 139 12.76 -6.72 19.71
CA ASP A 139 11.85 -5.77 19.08
C ASP A 139 12.25 -5.43 17.63
N ILE A 140 13.50 -5.72 17.25
CA ILE A 140 14.01 -5.58 15.87
C ILE A 140 13.10 -6.28 14.85
N ALA A 141 12.47 -7.40 15.24
CA ALA A 141 11.58 -8.14 14.36
C ALA A 141 10.32 -7.35 14.01
N ASN A 142 9.76 -6.60 14.98
CA ASN A 142 8.60 -5.74 14.73
C ASN A 142 9.01 -4.46 14.01
N TRP A 143 10.14 -3.85 14.38
CA TRP A 143 10.63 -2.66 13.67
C TRP A 143 10.95 -2.95 12.20
N PHE A 144 11.45 -4.15 11.92
CA PHE A 144 11.70 -4.60 10.57
C PHE A 144 10.40 -4.90 9.81
N ALA A 145 9.36 -5.39 10.50
CA ALA A 145 8.03 -5.52 9.92
C ALA A 145 7.43 -4.14 9.57
N ASP A 146 7.52 -3.14 10.47
CA ASP A 146 7.06 -1.77 10.21
C ASP A 146 7.77 -1.18 8.97
N PHE A 147 9.09 -1.36 8.88
CA PHE A 147 9.86 -0.95 7.70
C PHE A 147 9.40 -1.69 6.44
N THR A 148 9.16 -3.00 6.55
CA THR A 148 8.67 -3.85 5.45
C THR A 148 7.33 -3.34 4.93
N GLU A 149 6.37 -3.04 5.83
CA GLU A 149 5.06 -2.50 5.47
C GLU A 149 5.18 -1.16 4.72
N ILE A 150 6.03 -0.25 5.21
CA ILE A 150 6.23 1.06 4.58
C ILE A 150 6.78 0.94 3.17
N ILE A 151 7.86 0.17 2.99
CA ILE A 151 8.53 0.12 1.70
C ILE A 151 7.76 -0.76 0.71
N MET A 152 7.23 -1.90 1.14
CA MET A 152 6.46 -2.78 0.26
C MET A 152 5.05 -2.25 -0.01
N GLY A 153 4.45 -1.46 0.89
CA GLY A 153 3.25 -0.70 0.57
C GLY A 153 3.47 0.37 -0.51
N ARG A 154 4.72 0.77 -0.79
CA ARG A 154 5.03 1.68 -1.89
C ARG A 154 5.32 0.97 -3.21
N ILE A 155 6.16 -0.07 -3.18
CA ILE A 155 6.72 -0.67 -4.42
C ILE A 155 6.36 -2.14 -4.62
N GLY A 156 5.63 -2.76 -3.68
CA GLY A 156 5.37 -4.20 -3.65
C GLY A 156 4.62 -4.74 -4.87
N ASP A 157 3.74 -3.94 -5.47
CA ASP A 157 2.96 -4.27 -6.67
C ASP A 157 3.84 -4.51 -7.89
N ARG A 158 4.96 -3.81 -7.94
CA ARG A 158 5.91 -3.85 -9.05
C ARG A 158 7.03 -4.86 -8.83
N MET A 159 7.17 -5.41 -7.62
CA MET A 159 8.22 -6.39 -7.33
C MET A 159 7.84 -7.76 -7.88
N PHE A 160 8.64 -8.32 -8.80
CA PHE A 160 8.45 -9.71 -9.24
C PHE A 160 8.63 -10.71 -8.09
N SER A 161 9.64 -10.48 -7.24
CA SER A 161 9.94 -11.33 -6.09
C SER A 161 10.58 -10.52 -4.97
N VAL A 162 10.36 -10.90 -3.72
CA VAL A 162 10.97 -10.23 -2.56
C VAL A 162 11.53 -11.25 -1.56
N ALA A 163 12.72 -10.98 -1.02
CA ALA A 163 13.27 -11.69 0.14
C ALA A 163 13.55 -10.72 1.29
N PRO A 164 13.19 -11.05 2.55
CA PRO A 164 13.41 -10.10 3.65
C PRO A 164 14.88 -9.80 3.91
N ILE A 165 15.70 -10.82 4.11
CA ILE A 165 17.06 -10.66 4.65
C ILE A 165 18.04 -11.45 3.79
N ASN A 166 19.12 -10.80 3.36
CA ASN A 166 20.27 -11.48 2.76
C ASN A 166 21.18 -12.06 3.85
N GLU A 167 21.57 -13.33 3.68
CA GLU A 167 22.63 -13.98 4.45
C GLU A 167 22.54 -13.81 5.98
N PRO A 168 21.54 -14.42 6.63
CA PRO A 168 21.37 -14.36 8.08
C PRO A 168 22.63 -14.73 8.88
N TRP A 169 23.50 -15.61 8.36
CA TRP A 169 24.78 -15.95 9.00
C TRP A 169 25.74 -14.76 9.04
N CYS A 170 25.83 -13.97 7.97
CA CYS A 170 26.66 -12.76 7.94
C CYS A 170 26.14 -11.71 8.93
N VAL A 171 24.83 -11.47 8.93
CA VAL A 171 24.16 -10.54 9.87
C VAL A 171 24.42 -10.88 11.34
N SER A 172 24.50 -12.19 11.64
CA SER A 172 24.58 -12.68 13.01
C SER A 172 25.98 -13.15 13.39
N TRP A 173 26.44 -14.29 12.90
CA TRP A 173 27.71 -14.89 13.29
C TRP A 173 28.92 -14.04 12.88
N LEU A 174 29.03 -13.66 11.61
CA LEU A 174 30.19 -12.89 11.12
C LEU A 174 30.30 -11.54 11.84
N SER A 175 29.16 -10.89 12.10
CA SER A 175 29.07 -9.57 12.71
C SER A 175 29.08 -9.55 14.25
N HIS A 176 28.67 -10.64 14.92
CA HIS A 176 28.54 -10.68 16.39
C HIS A 176 29.43 -11.71 17.10
N PHE A 177 29.97 -12.69 16.38
CA PHE A 177 30.89 -13.69 16.89
C PHE A 177 32.33 -13.42 16.45
N ASP A 178 32.56 -13.35 15.14
CA ASP A 178 33.90 -13.12 14.57
C ASP A 178 34.28 -11.62 14.64
N GLY A 179 33.28 -10.75 14.51
CA GLY A 179 33.43 -9.30 14.53
C GLY A 179 34.14 -8.76 13.29
N HIS A 180 34.08 -9.48 12.17
CA HIS A 180 34.69 -9.05 10.92
C HIS A 180 33.85 -7.98 10.20
N HIS A 181 32.53 -8.04 10.35
CA HIS A 181 31.59 -7.07 9.79
C HIS A 181 30.91 -6.27 10.89
N ALA A 182 30.34 -5.12 10.52
CA ALA A 182 29.61 -4.26 11.43
C ALA A 182 28.43 -5.02 12.08
N PRO A 183 28.17 -4.87 13.40
CA PRO A 183 28.77 -3.90 14.32
C PRO A 183 30.10 -4.31 14.96
N GLY A 184 30.74 -5.41 14.53
CA GLY A 184 32.10 -5.76 14.95
C GLY A 184 32.19 -6.38 16.34
N LEU A 185 31.15 -7.06 16.81
CA LEU A 185 31.13 -7.66 18.15
C LEU A 185 31.79 -9.04 18.15
N ARG A 186 32.33 -9.41 19.31
CA ARG A 186 32.90 -10.73 19.59
C ARG A 186 32.32 -11.30 20.89
N ASP A 187 31.02 -11.61 20.87
CA ASP A 187 30.26 -12.07 22.04
C ASP A 187 29.25 -13.18 21.66
N ILE A 188 29.37 -14.35 22.30
CA ILE A 188 28.51 -15.52 22.04
C ILE A 188 27.03 -15.30 22.43
N ARG A 189 26.74 -14.48 23.45
CA ARG A 189 25.38 -14.12 23.86
C ARG A 189 24.74 -13.18 22.85
N ALA A 190 25.52 -12.23 22.34
CA ALA A 190 25.10 -11.36 21.25
C ALA A 190 24.81 -12.18 19.98
N THR A 191 25.72 -13.10 19.64
CA THR A 191 25.59 -14.01 18.51
C THR A 191 24.33 -14.85 18.57
N ALA A 192 24.09 -15.55 19.68
CA ALA A 192 22.91 -16.42 19.84
C ALA A 192 21.60 -15.65 19.68
N ARG A 193 21.51 -14.43 20.23
CA ARG A 193 20.34 -13.55 20.07
C ARG A 193 20.18 -13.07 18.64
N ALA A 194 21.26 -12.61 18.02
CA ALA A 194 21.24 -12.14 16.63
C ALA A 194 20.84 -13.26 15.66
N MET A 195 21.40 -14.46 15.79
CA MET A 195 21.04 -15.63 14.99
C MET A 195 19.55 -15.98 15.10
N HIS A 196 18.96 -15.82 16.28
CA HIS A 196 17.54 -16.09 16.49
C HIS A 196 16.64 -14.95 15.99
N HIS A 197 16.91 -13.70 16.38
CA HIS A 197 16.05 -12.57 16.05
C HIS A 197 16.10 -12.19 14.57
N VAL A 198 17.20 -12.47 13.86
CA VAL A 198 17.23 -12.29 12.40
C VAL A 198 16.24 -13.22 11.70
N LEU A 199 16.08 -14.45 12.19
CA LEU A 199 15.07 -15.40 11.67
C LEU A 199 13.65 -14.99 12.08
N LEU A 200 13.48 -14.47 13.31
CA LEU A 200 12.19 -13.94 13.75
C LEU A 200 11.76 -12.73 12.89
N ALA A 201 12.69 -11.82 12.60
CA ALA A 201 12.45 -10.67 11.74
C ALA A 201 12.15 -11.09 10.30
N HIS A 202 12.84 -12.10 9.77
CA HIS A 202 12.51 -12.71 8.48
C HIS A 202 11.04 -13.17 8.47
N GLY A 203 10.63 -13.96 9.46
CA GLY A 203 9.26 -14.45 9.58
C GLY A 203 8.20 -13.34 9.65
N ARG A 204 8.46 -12.32 10.48
CA ARG A 204 7.58 -11.14 10.60
C ARG A 204 7.45 -10.35 9.31
N ALA A 205 8.55 -10.18 8.57
CA ALA A 205 8.51 -9.51 7.27
C ALA A 205 7.74 -10.32 6.22
N ILE A 206 7.82 -11.67 6.25
CA ILE A 206 6.96 -12.51 5.39
C ILE A 206 5.49 -12.30 5.76
N GLU A 207 5.14 -12.36 7.05
CA GLU A 207 3.76 -12.10 7.51
C GLU A 207 3.24 -10.73 7.04
N ALA A 208 4.04 -9.68 7.18
CA ALA A 208 3.70 -8.33 6.72
C ALA A 208 3.44 -8.28 5.21
N MET A 209 4.37 -8.81 4.39
CA MET A 209 4.19 -8.84 2.93
C MET A 209 2.99 -9.70 2.49
N ARG A 210 2.71 -10.81 3.19
CA ARG A 210 1.47 -11.59 2.94
C ARG A 210 0.22 -10.78 3.28
N GLY A 211 0.25 -9.99 4.35
CA GLY A 211 -0.81 -9.04 4.71
C GLY A 211 -1.07 -7.98 3.63
N LEU A 212 -0.03 -7.61 2.87
CA LEU A 212 -0.13 -6.72 1.70
C LEU A 212 -0.62 -7.43 0.42
N GLY A 213 -0.92 -8.74 0.48
CA GLY A 213 -1.37 -9.52 -0.68
C GLY A 213 -0.23 -9.98 -1.60
N MET A 214 1.03 -9.85 -1.17
CA MET A 214 2.18 -10.19 -2.00
C MET A 214 2.41 -11.70 -2.12
N SER A 215 2.84 -12.11 -3.31
CA SER A 215 3.25 -13.47 -3.65
C SER A 215 4.71 -13.52 -4.09
N ASN A 216 5.22 -14.72 -4.36
CA ASN A 216 6.61 -14.94 -4.79
C ASN A 216 7.67 -14.43 -3.79
N LEU A 217 7.45 -14.72 -2.50
CA LEU A 217 8.31 -14.33 -1.39
C LEU A 217 9.32 -15.43 -1.07
N GLY A 218 10.58 -15.08 -0.81
CA GLY A 218 11.65 -16.06 -0.59
C GLY A 218 12.50 -15.84 0.65
N ALA A 219 13.35 -16.83 0.91
CA ALA A 219 14.39 -16.78 1.95
C ALA A 219 15.76 -17.01 1.31
N VAL A 220 16.77 -16.19 1.67
CA VAL A 220 18.11 -16.24 1.06
C VAL A 220 19.16 -16.60 2.10
N PHE A 221 20.00 -17.59 1.80
CA PHE A 221 21.03 -18.10 2.69
C PHE A 221 22.38 -18.22 1.98
N ASN A 222 23.44 -17.73 2.61
CA ASN A 222 24.80 -18.10 2.23
C ASN A 222 25.16 -19.48 2.77
N LEU A 223 25.84 -20.25 1.94
CA LEU A 223 26.28 -21.59 2.29
C LEU A 223 27.75 -21.81 1.94
N GLU A 224 28.47 -22.46 2.86
CA GLU A 224 29.85 -22.89 2.68
C GLU A 224 29.97 -24.40 2.91
N TRP A 225 30.46 -25.12 1.91
CA TRP A 225 30.48 -26.57 1.97
C TRP A 225 31.56 -27.05 2.94
N ALA A 226 31.14 -27.60 4.08
CA ALA A 226 32.03 -28.02 5.14
C ALA A 226 32.60 -29.43 4.87
N GLU A 227 33.92 -29.54 4.78
CA GLU A 227 34.63 -30.81 4.66
C GLU A 227 35.58 -31.00 5.85
N PRO A 228 35.71 -32.21 6.40
CA PRO A 228 36.69 -32.46 7.46
C PRO A 228 38.11 -32.35 6.88
N ALA A 229 39.02 -31.74 7.64
CA ALA A 229 40.41 -31.57 7.21
C ALA A 229 41.18 -32.90 7.11
N ASP A 230 40.73 -33.95 7.79
CA ASP A 230 41.27 -35.31 7.73
C ASP A 230 40.21 -36.38 8.10
N ASP A 231 40.61 -37.66 8.05
CA ASP A 231 39.74 -38.80 8.37
C ASP A 231 39.58 -39.06 9.89
N SER A 232 40.00 -38.14 10.76
CA SER A 232 39.82 -38.32 12.19
C SER A 232 38.36 -38.10 12.62
N PRO A 233 37.87 -38.80 13.66
CA PRO A 233 36.56 -38.52 14.24
C PRO A 233 36.40 -37.08 14.78
N LYS A 234 37.51 -36.44 15.16
CA LYS A 234 37.50 -35.06 15.65
C LYS A 234 37.29 -34.06 14.50
N ALA A 235 37.97 -34.24 13.36
CA ALA A 235 37.75 -33.41 12.17
C ALA A 235 36.34 -33.56 11.60
N ARG A 236 35.80 -34.79 11.56
CA ARG A 236 34.39 -35.01 11.17
C ARG A 236 33.39 -34.25 12.05
N ARG A 237 33.56 -34.30 13.38
CA ARG A 237 32.71 -33.52 14.30
C ARG A 237 32.89 -32.02 14.14
N ALA A 238 34.12 -31.57 13.89
CA ALA A 238 34.41 -30.15 13.67
C ALA A 238 33.72 -29.63 12.41
N ALA A 239 33.80 -30.39 11.30
CA ALA A 239 33.09 -30.07 10.06
C ALA A 239 31.56 -30.13 10.24
N ASP A 240 31.01 -31.11 10.96
CA ASP A 240 29.58 -31.19 11.26
C ASP A 240 29.09 -30.00 12.10
N LEU A 241 29.86 -29.57 13.11
CA LEU A 241 29.55 -28.38 13.91
C LEU A 241 29.61 -27.11 13.06
N TYR A 242 30.64 -26.95 12.22
CA TYR A 242 30.75 -25.83 11.29
C TYR A 242 29.55 -25.77 10.33
N ASP A 243 29.20 -26.90 9.71
CA ASP A 243 28.01 -27.02 8.87
C ASP A 243 26.71 -26.71 9.62
N GLY A 244 26.64 -27.11 10.89
CA GLY A 244 25.55 -26.77 11.80
C GLY A 244 25.40 -25.26 11.97
N ILE A 245 26.50 -24.58 12.29
CA ILE A 245 26.55 -23.14 12.57
C ILE A 245 26.29 -22.32 11.30
N TYR A 246 26.99 -22.65 10.21
CA TYR A 246 26.96 -21.86 8.98
C TYR A 246 25.69 -22.12 8.16
N ASN A 247 25.37 -23.39 7.92
CA ASN A 247 24.38 -23.78 6.93
C ASN A 247 23.04 -24.16 7.59
N ARG A 248 23.05 -25.20 8.43
CA ARG A 248 21.81 -25.84 8.90
C ARG A 248 21.00 -24.98 9.87
N PHE A 249 21.64 -24.15 10.70
CA PHE A 249 20.92 -23.35 11.71
C PHE A 249 19.79 -22.53 11.08
N PHE A 250 20.08 -21.84 9.98
CA PHE A 250 19.11 -20.95 9.33
C PHE A 250 18.12 -21.71 8.43
N LEU A 251 18.61 -22.65 7.62
CA LEU A 251 17.75 -23.48 6.77
C LEU A 251 16.75 -24.30 7.61
N SER A 252 17.21 -24.98 8.66
CA SER A 252 16.34 -25.74 9.56
C SER A 252 15.41 -24.86 10.37
N GLY A 253 15.84 -23.65 10.74
CA GLY A 253 14.98 -22.69 11.43
C GLY A 253 13.74 -22.35 10.61
N VAL A 254 13.94 -21.97 9.34
CA VAL A 254 12.85 -21.55 8.43
C VAL A 254 12.03 -22.74 7.94
N PHE A 255 12.66 -23.81 7.45
CA PHE A 255 11.93 -24.89 6.76
C PHE A 255 11.52 -26.06 7.65
N ASN A 256 12.25 -26.32 8.74
CA ASN A 256 11.98 -27.46 9.62
C ASN A 256 11.54 -27.04 11.03
N LYS A 257 11.47 -25.74 11.34
CA LYS A 257 11.10 -25.20 12.66
C LYS A 257 11.95 -25.79 13.80
N THR A 258 13.23 -26.01 13.56
CA THR A 258 14.17 -26.59 14.54
C THR A 258 15.58 -26.03 14.37
N TYR A 259 16.39 -26.09 15.43
CA TYR A 259 17.83 -25.83 15.35
C TYR A 259 18.65 -27.12 15.51
N PRO A 260 19.81 -27.26 14.83
CA PRO A 260 20.63 -28.47 14.92
C PRO A 260 21.16 -28.71 16.33
N GLN A 261 20.99 -29.93 16.85
CA GLN A 261 21.44 -30.29 18.20
C GLN A 261 22.93 -30.01 18.43
N VAL A 262 23.79 -30.31 17.44
CA VAL A 262 25.24 -30.06 17.53
C VAL A 262 25.59 -28.59 17.79
N VAL A 263 24.75 -27.65 17.34
CA VAL A 263 24.91 -26.21 17.62
C VAL A 263 24.33 -25.87 18.99
N LEU A 264 23.16 -26.41 19.32
CA LEU A 264 22.49 -26.19 20.61
C LEU A 264 23.36 -26.62 21.79
N ASP A 265 24.13 -27.71 21.66
CA ASP A 265 25.06 -28.18 22.68
C ASP A 265 26.03 -27.07 23.19
N GLY A 266 26.38 -26.10 22.34
CA GLY A 266 27.21 -24.95 22.70
C GLY A 266 26.47 -23.62 22.86
N LEU A 267 25.36 -23.44 22.13
CA LEU A 267 24.69 -22.15 21.97
C LEU A 267 23.38 -22.02 22.77
N GLU A 268 22.73 -23.12 23.16
CA GLU A 268 21.38 -23.11 23.73
C GLU A 268 21.24 -22.22 24.97
N ARG A 269 22.19 -22.32 25.90
CA ARG A 269 22.21 -21.50 27.13
C ARG A 269 22.30 -19.99 26.87
N HIS A 270 22.65 -19.58 25.66
CA HIS A 270 22.82 -18.19 25.25
C HIS A 270 21.65 -17.66 24.41
N LEU A 271 20.78 -18.54 23.90
CA LEU A 271 19.58 -18.18 23.15
C LEU A 271 18.59 -17.37 24.02
N PRO A 272 17.68 -16.60 23.40
CA PRO A 272 16.60 -15.94 24.12
C PRO A 272 15.72 -16.93 24.91
N SER A 273 15.21 -16.53 26.07
CA SER A 273 14.27 -17.35 26.82
C SER A 273 13.01 -17.63 26.00
N GLY A 274 12.59 -18.90 25.91
CA GLY A 274 11.38 -19.29 25.18
C GLY A 274 11.49 -19.21 23.66
N TRP A 275 12.71 -19.19 23.10
CA TRP A 275 12.98 -19.13 21.66
C TRP A 275 12.20 -20.16 20.81
N GLN A 276 11.81 -21.29 21.39
CA GLN A 276 11.01 -22.31 20.71
C GLN A 276 9.62 -21.81 20.32
N ASN A 277 9.06 -20.85 21.05
CA ASN A 277 7.72 -20.30 20.81
C ASN A 277 7.65 -19.44 19.54
N ASP A 278 8.81 -19.07 18.98
CA ASP A 278 8.90 -18.19 17.81
C ASP A 278 8.88 -18.93 16.49
N PHE A 279 8.95 -20.28 16.50
CA PHE A 279 9.05 -21.06 15.28
C PHE A 279 7.84 -20.97 14.36
N ASP A 280 6.66 -20.64 14.89
CA ASP A 280 5.50 -20.44 14.04
C ASP A 280 5.65 -19.21 13.14
N THR A 281 6.21 -18.13 13.67
CA THR A 281 6.55 -16.95 12.87
C THR A 281 7.81 -17.18 12.04
N ILE A 282 8.88 -17.74 12.60
CA ILE A 282 10.14 -18.00 11.84
C ILE A 282 9.87 -18.88 10.62
N GLY A 283 9.03 -19.89 10.77
CA GLY A 283 8.66 -20.82 9.71
C GLY A 283 7.40 -20.42 8.94
N THR A 284 7.06 -19.13 8.90
CA THR A 284 6.00 -18.63 8.01
C THR A 284 6.33 -19.03 6.56
N PRO A 285 5.38 -19.65 5.81
CA PRO A 285 5.69 -20.23 4.50
C PRO A 285 6.20 -19.23 3.45
N VAL A 286 7.33 -19.60 2.84
CA VAL A 286 7.91 -18.92 1.67
C VAL A 286 7.62 -19.70 0.38
N ASP A 287 7.70 -19.01 -0.75
CA ASP A 287 7.43 -19.55 -2.09
C ASP A 287 8.69 -20.11 -2.78
N TRP A 288 9.88 -19.74 -2.32
CA TRP A 288 11.16 -20.21 -2.86
C TRP A 288 12.34 -20.06 -1.88
N CYS A 289 13.43 -20.79 -2.17
CA CYS A 289 14.68 -20.73 -1.40
C CYS A 289 15.85 -20.24 -2.27
N GLY A 290 16.53 -19.21 -1.81
CA GLY A 290 17.73 -18.63 -2.43
C GLY A 290 19.01 -19.09 -1.76
N LEU A 291 19.99 -19.47 -2.58
CA LEU A 291 21.32 -19.87 -2.14
C LEU A 291 22.35 -18.88 -2.69
N ASN A 292 23.16 -18.33 -1.79
CA ASN A 292 24.40 -17.65 -2.13
C ASN A 292 25.55 -18.65 -1.91
N TYR A 293 26.30 -18.95 -2.95
CA TYR A 293 27.38 -19.92 -2.88
C TYR A 293 28.64 -19.39 -3.56
N TYR A 294 29.79 -19.60 -2.92
CA TYR A 294 31.07 -19.15 -3.43
C TYR A 294 32.20 -20.17 -3.28
N THR A 295 32.20 -20.93 -2.18
CA THR A 295 33.37 -21.75 -1.78
C THR A 295 32.98 -22.93 -0.89
N ARG A 296 33.94 -23.83 -0.71
CA ARG A 296 33.99 -24.82 0.37
C ARG A 296 34.96 -24.41 1.48
N LYS A 297 34.97 -25.16 2.59
CA LYS A 297 35.93 -25.04 3.70
C LYS A 297 36.40 -26.39 4.21
N LEU A 298 37.70 -26.51 4.48
CA LEU A 298 38.27 -27.64 5.22
C LEU A 298 38.38 -27.29 6.70
N ILE A 299 37.74 -28.06 7.57
CA ILE A 299 37.60 -27.76 8.99
C ILE A 299 38.33 -28.81 9.84
N ALA A 300 39.22 -28.32 10.70
CA ALA A 300 39.94 -29.10 11.71
C ALA A 300 39.44 -28.72 13.13
N PRO A 301 39.60 -29.62 14.12
CA PRO A 301 39.43 -29.23 15.51
C PRO A 301 40.53 -28.24 15.92
N ALA A 302 40.17 -27.29 16.78
CA ALA A 302 41.11 -26.43 17.49
C ALA A 302 41.18 -26.81 18.98
N GLU A 303 42.12 -26.21 19.70
CA GLU A 303 42.21 -26.27 21.17
C GLU A 303 41.84 -24.89 21.75
N THR A 304 40.61 -24.45 21.51
CA THR A 304 40.08 -23.14 21.93
C THR A 304 38.71 -23.30 22.61
N ALA A 305 38.12 -22.18 23.05
CA ALA A 305 36.73 -22.18 23.49
C ALA A 305 35.79 -22.58 22.34
N TRP A 306 34.56 -23.00 22.66
CA TRP A 306 33.54 -23.33 21.67
C TRP A 306 33.43 -22.21 20.60
N PRO A 307 33.33 -22.54 19.30
CA PRO A 307 33.10 -23.87 18.73
C PRO A 307 34.35 -24.74 18.58
N SER A 308 35.53 -24.25 18.96
CA SER A 308 36.80 -24.97 18.90
C SER A 308 37.12 -25.51 17.50
N LEU A 309 36.99 -24.63 16.50
CA LEU A 309 37.18 -24.93 15.07
C LEU A 309 38.35 -24.13 14.50
N LYS A 310 38.99 -24.69 13.48
CA LYS A 310 40.00 -23.99 12.68
C LYS A 310 39.85 -24.35 11.20
N GLU A 311 39.85 -23.33 10.34
CA GLU A 311 39.96 -23.52 8.90
C GLU A 311 41.39 -23.95 8.51
N VAL A 312 41.47 -24.93 7.62
CA VAL A 312 42.72 -25.38 7.00
C VAL A 312 42.71 -24.96 5.52
N PRO A 313 43.77 -24.30 5.02
CA PRO A 313 43.86 -23.98 3.60
C PRO A 313 43.83 -25.25 2.75
N GLY A 314 42.87 -25.34 1.82
CA GLY A 314 42.80 -26.45 0.88
C GLY A 314 43.72 -26.29 -0.34
N PRO A 315 43.89 -27.35 -1.15
CA PRO A 315 44.84 -27.38 -2.27
C PRO A 315 44.31 -26.80 -3.59
N LEU A 316 43.01 -26.48 -3.70
CA LEU A 316 42.40 -26.03 -4.95
C LEU A 316 42.81 -24.60 -5.31
N PRO A 317 42.67 -24.22 -6.60
CA PRO A 317 42.81 -22.83 -7.05
C PRO A 317 41.91 -21.89 -6.23
N LYS A 318 42.38 -20.64 -6.05
CA LYS A 318 41.71 -19.65 -5.22
C LYS A 318 41.39 -18.37 -5.97
N THR A 319 40.29 -17.73 -5.62
CA THR A 319 39.94 -16.38 -6.07
C THR A 319 40.82 -15.32 -5.39
N GLN A 320 40.68 -14.04 -5.75
CA GLN A 320 41.37 -12.94 -5.07
C GLN A 320 40.97 -12.79 -3.57
N MET A 321 39.86 -13.41 -3.16
CA MET A 321 39.45 -13.50 -1.76
C MET A 321 40.21 -14.58 -0.97
N GLY A 322 40.97 -15.44 -1.66
CA GLY A 322 41.58 -16.63 -1.07
C GLY A 322 40.62 -17.82 -0.95
N TRP A 323 39.43 -17.74 -1.56
CA TRP A 323 38.40 -18.78 -1.52
C TRP A 323 38.66 -19.87 -2.56
N GLU A 324 38.53 -21.14 -2.17
CA GLU A 324 38.73 -22.27 -3.09
C GLU A 324 37.61 -22.36 -4.13
N ILE A 325 37.98 -22.61 -5.39
CA ILE A 325 37.04 -22.81 -6.49
C ILE A 325 36.63 -24.28 -6.52
N GLU A 326 35.45 -24.60 -5.97
CA GLU A 326 34.88 -25.95 -5.94
C GLU A 326 33.42 -25.94 -6.46
N PRO A 327 33.21 -26.06 -7.78
CA PRO A 327 31.87 -25.99 -8.37
C PRO A 327 30.98 -27.17 -7.96
N SER A 328 31.52 -28.37 -7.72
CA SER A 328 30.68 -29.56 -7.43
C SER A 328 29.94 -29.45 -6.08
N ALA A 329 30.44 -28.64 -5.16
CA ALA A 329 29.76 -28.34 -3.90
C ALA A 329 28.45 -27.56 -4.12
N LEU A 330 28.33 -26.76 -5.19
CA LEU A 330 27.06 -26.12 -5.54
C LEU A 330 25.99 -27.16 -5.91
N THR A 331 26.32 -28.14 -6.76
CA THR A 331 25.40 -29.25 -7.08
C THR A 331 24.98 -30.01 -5.82
N ARG A 332 25.94 -30.28 -4.93
CA ARG A 332 25.66 -30.97 -3.65
C ARG A 332 24.75 -30.14 -2.75
N PHE A 333 24.93 -28.82 -2.66
CA PHE A 333 24.05 -27.96 -1.88
C PHE A 333 22.65 -27.87 -2.46
N LEU A 334 22.51 -27.66 -3.77
CA LEU A 334 21.20 -27.62 -4.44
C LEU A 334 20.42 -28.92 -4.18
N THR A 335 21.10 -30.07 -4.31
CA THR A 335 20.51 -31.39 -4.05
C THR A 335 20.15 -31.58 -2.57
N ARG A 336 21.04 -31.17 -1.67
CA ARG A 336 20.84 -31.28 -0.21
C ARG A 336 19.70 -30.40 0.26
N THR A 337 19.61 -29.17 -0.20
CA THR A 337 18.55 -28.22 0.18
C THR A 337 17.17 -28.76 -0.22
N ARG A 338 17.04 -29.27 -1.45
CA ARG A 338 15.83 -29.97 -1.89
C ARG A 338 15.47 -31.14 -0.95
N ARG A 339 16.44 -32.02 -0.69
CA ARG A 339 16.22 -33.26 0.06
C ARG A 339 15.83 -33.00 1.52
N ASP A 340 16.51 -32.06 2.17
CA ASP A 340 16.45 -31.90 3.63
C ASP A 340 15.49 -30.79 4.08
N HIS A 341 15.19 -29.82 3.21
CA HIS A 341 14.51 -28.58 3.60
C HIS A 341 13.31 -28.22 2.72
N THR A 342 13.50 -28.12 1.40
CA THR A 342 12.54 -27.39 0.54
C THR A 342 11.60 -28.29 -0.24
N GLY A 343 11.92 -29.58 -0.40
CA GLY A 343 11.15 -30.48 -1.25
C GLY A 343 11.06 -29.96 -2.68
N ASP A 344 9.85 -29.79 -3.19
CA ASP A 344 9.57 -29.30 -4.54
C ASP A 344 9.51 -27.77 -4.67
N LEU A 345 9.72 -27.02 -3.58
CA LEU A 345 9.80 -25.56 -3.67
C LEU A 345 10.94 -25.13 -4.62
N PRO A 346 10.70 -24.12 -5.48
CA PRO A 346 11.73 -23.53 -6.32
C PRO A 346 12.99 -23.13 -5.56
N ILE A 347 14.15 -23.41 -6.16
CA ILE A 347 15.45 -22.98 -5.66
C ILE A 347 16.09 -21.99 -6.65
N TYR A 348 16.67 -20.92 -6.14
CA TYR A 348 17.43 -19.95 -6.93
C TYR A 348 18.86 -19.87 -6.42
N VAL A 349 19.85 -19.82 -7.32
CA VAL A 349 21.18 -19.34 -6.93
C VAL A 349 21.12 -17.82 -6.97
N THR A 350 20.94 -17.19 -5.81
CA THR A 350 20.69 -15.74 -5.69
C THR A 350 21.95 -14.90 -5.69
N GLU A 351 23.11 -15.52 -5.45
CA GLU A 351 24.43 -14.97 -5.70
C GLU A 351 25.46 -16.08 -6.00
N ASN A 352 26.22 -15.91 -7.07
CA ASN A 352 27.47 -16.62 -7.31
C ASN A 352 28.40 -15.76 -8.18
N GLY A 353 29.69 -15.75 -7.87
CA GLY A 353 30.69 -14.99 -8.61
C GLY A 353 32.07 -15.08 -7.97
N MET A 354 33.02 -14.30 -8.48
CA MET A 354 34.37 -14.25 -7.91
C MET A 354 35.01 -12.87 -7.99
N ALA A 355 35.77 -12.53 -6.95
CA ALA A 355 36.75 -11.46 -7.02
C ALA A 355 37.93 -11.90 -7.89
N SER A 356 38.27 -11.07 -8.87
CA SER A 356 39.40 -11.27 -9.77
C SER A 356 40.36 -10.08 -9.69
N PRO A 357 41.68 -10.32 -9.71
CA PRO A 357 42.65 -9.25 -9.90
C PRO A 357 42.62 -8.66 -11.32
N GLU A 358 42.05 -9.37 -12.30
CA GLU A 358 41.93 -8.93 -13.68
C GLU A 358 40.80 -7.90 -13.84
N ARG A 359 41.12 -6.74 -14.42
CA ARG A 359 40.18 -5.61 -14.50
C ARG A 359 39.29 -5.60 -15.75
N GLN A 360 39.82 -6.01 -16.90
CA GLN A 360 39.11 -5.88 -18.19
C GLN A 360 39.04 -7.21 -18.96
N GLN A 361 40.16 -7.94 -19.06
CA GLN A 361 40.24 -9.27 -19.67
C GLN A 361 40.24 -10.33 -18.57
N ASP A 362 39.06 -10.62 -18.03
CA ASP A 362 38.82 -11.45 -16.86
C ASP A 362 38.38 -12.89 -17.23
N ASP A 363 39.23 -13.59 -17.98
CA ASP A 363 38.98 -14.96 -18.44
C ASP A 363 38.82 -15.96 -17.27
N ASP A 364 39.42 -15.67 -16.12
CA ASP A 364 39.27 -16.43 -14.89
C ASP A 364 37.82 -16.38 -14.37
N ARG A 365 37.18 -15.21 -14.40
CA ARG A 365 35.76 -15.03 -14.06
C ARG A 365 34.88 -15.77 -15.05
N ILE A 366 35.17 -15.72 -16.36
CA ILE A 366 34.44 -16.49 -17.36
C ILE A 366 34.53 -18.00 -17.07
N ASN A 367 35.72 -18.49 -16.74
CA ASN A 367 35.94 -19.89 -16.39
C ASN A 367 35.20 -20.30 -15.11
N TYR A 368 35.24 -19.47 -14.07
CA TYR A 368 34.50 -19.69 -12.83
C TYR A 368 32.99 -19.80 -13.07
N LEU A 369 32.41 -18.84 -13.82
CA LEU A 369 30.98 -18.85 -14.14
C LEU A 369 30.59 -20.08 -14.97
N ASN A 370 31.41 -20.49 -15.95
CA ASN A 370 31.14 -21.72 -16.72
C ASN A 370 31.13 -22.97 -15.84
N GLN A 371 32.05 -23.07 -14.88
CA GLN A 371 32.12 -24.22 -13.97
C GLN A 371 30.90 -24.28 -13.04
N HIS A 372 30.46 -23.14 -12.51
CA HIS A 372 29.30 -23.10 -11.60
C HIS A 372 27.97 -23.25 -12.34
N LEU A 373 27.83 -22.71 -13.55
CA LEU A 373 26.68 -23.00 -14.41
C LEU A 373 26.62 -24.48 -14.81
N SER A 374 27.76 -25.14 -15.03
CA SER A 374 27.80 -26.60 -15.20
C SER A 374 27.26 -27.33 -13.98
N ALA A 375 27.66 -26.92 -12.78
CA ALA A 375 27.19 -27.51 -11.54
C ALA A 375 25.67 -27.31 -11.31
N VAL A 376 25.13 -26.16 -11.72
CA VAL A 376 23.68 -25.91 -11.70
C VAL A 376 22.95 -26.79 -12.71
N HIS A 377 23.48 -26.90 -13.93
CA HIS A 377 22.93 -27.79 -14.95
C HIS A 377 22.90 -29.25 -14.46
N ASP A 378 23.98 -29.73 -13.84
CA ASP A 378 24.04 -31.07 -13.24
C ASP A 378 22.96 -31.28 -12.17
N ALA A 379 22.61 -30.25 -11.39
CA ALA A 379 21.54 -30.32 -10.40
C ALA A 379 20.14 -30.34 -11.06
N VAL A 380 19.94 -29.57 -12.13
CA VAL A 380 18.71 -29.58 -12.93
C VAL A 380 18.49 -30.96 -13.58
N ASP A 381 19.54 -31.56 -14.13
CA ASP A 381 19.49 -32.92 -14.70
C ASP A 381 19.16 -34.00 -13.65
N GLN A 382 19.53 -33.75 -12.38
CA GLN A 382 19.16 -34.59 -11.23
C GLN A 382 17.74 -34.33 -10.72
N GLY A 383 16.96 -33.45 -11.36
CA GLY A 383 15.57 -33.14 -11.00
C GLY A 383 15.43 -32.17 -9.83
N VAL A 384 16.47 -31.41 -9.48
CA VAL A 384 16.37 -30.32 -8.51
C VAL A 384 15.60 -29.16 -9.16
N PRO A 385 14.60 -28.54 -8.51
CA PRO A 385 13.77 -27.48 -9.10
C PRO A 385 14.50 -26.13 -9.08
N VAL A 386 15.68 -26.07 -9.69
CA VAL A 386 16.45 -24.82 -9.82
C VAL A 386 15.81 -23.96 -10.90
N LYS A 387 15.40 -22.75 -10.53
CA LYS A 387 14.62 -21.82 -11.39
C LYS A 387 15.37 -20.57 -11.80
N GLY A 388 16.58 -20.35 -11.30
CA GLY A 388 17.40 -19.26 -11.80
C GLY A 388 18.78 -19.16 -11.17
N TYR A 389 19.58 -18.28 -11.77
CA TYR A 389 20.96 -18.03 -11.42
C TYR A 389 21.29 -16.53 -11.52
N PHE A 390 21.78 -15.97 -10.43
CA PHE A 390 22.09 -14.55 -10.28
C PHE A 390 23.59 -14.36 -10.09
N ILE A 391 24.20 -13.61 -11.00
CA ILE A 391 25.62 -13.29 -10.92
C ILE A 391 25.85 -12.21 -9.87
N TRP A 392 26.74 -12.47 -8.93
CA TRP A 392 27.31 -11.45 -8.06
C TRP A 392 28.64 -10.97 -8.66
N SER A 393 28.75 -9.73 -9.16
CA SER A 393 27.76 -8.64 -9.15
C SER A 393 27.66 -7.98 -10.53
N LEU A 394 26.72 -7.03 -10.69
CA LEU A 394 26.68 -6.19 -11.89
C LEU A 394 27.93 -5.31 -11.98
N LEU A 395 28.16 -4.54 -10.92
CA LEU A 395 29.21 -3.53 -10.83
C LEU A 395 30.28 -3.95 -9.83
N ASP A 396 31.54 -3.62 -10.11
CA ASP A 396 32.55 -3.51 -9.06
C ASP A 396 32.06 -2.52 -8.01
N ASN A 397 32.15 -2.88 -6.74
CA ASN A 397 31.46 -2.18 -5.67
C ASN A 397 32.33 -2.11 -4.40
N TYR A 398 31.79 -1.54 -3.32
CA TYR A 398 32.44 -1.52 -2.01
C TYR A 398 32.30 -2.89 -1.34
N GLU A 399 33.36 -3.69 -1.30
CA GLU A 399 33.37 -5.04 -0.70
C GLU A 399 33.57 -4.97 0.82
N TRP A 400 32.63 -4.31 1.51
CA TRP A 400 32.53 -4.32 2.97
C TRP A 400 33.86 -3.93 3.65
N ALA A 401 34.34 -4.75 4.60
CA ALA A 401 35.60 -4.50 5.31
C ALA A 401 36.85 -4.51 4.40
N LEU A 402 36.73 -5.05 3.18
CA LEU A 402 37.80 -5.13 2.18
C LEU A 402 37.77 -3.99 1.16
N GLY A 403 36.85 -3.03 1.31
CA GLY A 403 36.81 -1.80 0.53
C GLY A 403 36.70 -2.04 -0.98
N TYR A 404 37.27 -1.16 -1.79
CA TYR A 404 37.10 -1.15 -3.25
C TYR A 404 38.12 -1.99 -4.03
N GLU A 405 38.99 -2.73 -3.33
CA GLU A 405 40.05 -3.52 -3.98
C GLU A 405 39.51 -4.83 -4.58
N LYS A 406 38.55 -5.47 -3.89
CA LYS A 406 37.98 -6.75 -4.30
C LYS A 406 36.87 -6.50 -5.31
N ARG A 407 37.07 -6.99 -6.53
CA ARG A 407 36.24 -6.66 -7.69
C ARG A 407 35.46 -7.87 -8.16
N PHE A 408 34.17 -7.92 -7.85
CA PHE A 408 33.26 -9.00 -8.26
C PHE A 408 32.50 -8.72 -9.56
N GLY A 409 32.41 -7.45 -9.97
CA GLY A 409 31.50 -7.00 -11.01
C GLY A 409 31.82 -7.54 -12.39
N LEU A 410 30.76 -7.77 -13.18
CA LEU A 410 30.86 -7.93 -14.63
C LEU A 410 31.28 -6.62 -15.33
N VAL A 411 31.06 -5.49 -14.67
CA VAL A 411 31.37 -4.14 -15.15
C VAL A 411 32.36 -3.50 -14.19
N ASP A 412 33.50 -3.06 -14.71
CA ASP A 412 34.49 -2.28 -13.95
C ASP A 412 33.93 -0.88 -13.71
N VAL A 413 34.07 -0.40 -12.48
CA VAL A 413 33.76 0.98 -12.10
C VAL A 413 35.07 1.69 -11.79
N ASP A 414 35.29 2.80 -12.49
CA ASP A 414 36.32 3.75 -12.15
C ASP A 414 35.82 4.63 -11.00
N PHE A 415 36.31 4.39 -9.77
CA PHE A 415 35.79 5.07 -8.57
C PHE A 415 36.18 6.56 -8.47
N GLU A 416 37.03 7.07 -9.37
CA GLU A 416 37.34 8.50 -9.45
C GLU A 416 36.31 9.20 -10.35
N THR A 417 36.11 8.66 -11.56
CA THR A 417 35.31 9.27 -12.63
C THR A 417 33.85 8.78 -12.68
N MET A 418 33.53 7.67 -12.02
CA MET A 418 32.26 6.92 -12.07
C MET A 418 31.96 6.27 -13.42
N GLU A 419 32.94 6.15 -14.32
CA GLU A 419 32.76 5.48 -15.61
C GLU A 419 32.52 3.97 -15.43
N ARG A 420 31.50 3.43 -16.13
CA ARG A 420 31.21 1.98 -16.21
C ARG A 420 31.85 1.40 -17.46
N ARG A 421 32.68 0.37 -17.29
CA ARG A 421 33.39 -0.33 -18.38
C ARG A 421 33.08 -1.83 -18.38
N PRO A 422 32.23 -2.33 -19.28
CA PRO A 422 31.92 -3.76 -19.37
C PRO A 422 33.17 -4.62 -19.62
N LYS A 423 33.37 -5.64 -18.78
CA LYS A 423 34.53 -6.56 -18.88
C LYS A 423 34.32 -7.64 -19.95
N ALA A 424 35.34 -8.46 -20.21
CA ALA A 424 35.21 -9.62 -21.09
C ALA A 424 34.11 -10.58 -20.61
N SER A 425 33.98 -10.77 -19.29
CA SER A 425 32.90 -11.56 -18.69
C SER A 425 31.49 -11.02 -18.98
N TYR A 426 31.27 -9.70 -18.91
CA TYR A 426 29.99 -9.10 -19.30
C TYR A 426 29.63 -9.44 -20.74
N ASN A 427 30.58 -9.25 -21.67
CA ASN A 427 30.35 -9.52 -23.10
C ASN A 427 30.11 -11.01 -23.36
N ALA A 428 30.81 -11.88 -22.63
CA ALA A 428 30.61 -13.32 -22.70
C ALA A 428 29.20 -13.72 -22.20
N VAL A 429 28.72 -13.13 -21.10
CA VAL A 429 27.36 -13.35 -20.57
C VAL A 429 26.31 -12.80 -21.53
N LYS A 430 26.47 -11.57 -22.03
CA LYS A 430 25.59 -10.95 -23.03
C LYS A 430 25.40 -11.84 -24.25
N THR A 431 26.48 -12.42 -24.75
CA THR A 431 26.43 -13.36 -25.88
C THR A 431 25.63 -14.62 -25.51
N ALA A 432 25.86 -15.17 -24.31
CA ALA A 432 25.21 -16.39 -23.83
C ALA A 432 23.69 -16.23 -23.61
N LEU A 433 23.23 -15.03 -23.23
CA LEU A 433 21.84 -14.73 -22.93
C LEU A 433 21.03 -14.23 -24.12
N SER A 434 21.68 -14.00 -25.27
CA SER A 434 21.03 -13.47 -26.48
C SER A 434 19.92 -14.40 -27.04
N GLY A 435 18.87 -13.79 -27.60
CA GLY A 435 17.91 -14.50 -28.46
C GLY A 435 16.76 -15.26 -27.79
N GLY A 436 16.44 -15.02 -26.51
CA GLY A 436 15.28 -15.63 -25.84
C GLY A 436 14.61 -14.70 -24.82
N THR A 437 13.30 -14.87 -24.63
CA THR A 437 12.51 -14.19 -23.60
C THR A 437 11.81 -15.21 -22.72
N VAL A 438 11.79 -14.97 -21.40
CA VAL A 438 11.07 -15.83 -20.45
C VAL A 438 9.62 -15.36 -20.32
N SER A 439 8.67 -16.29 -20.48
CA SER A 439 7.21 -16.03 -20.40
C SER A 439 6.69 -16.02 -18.95
N LEU A 440 7.31 -15.21 -18.09
CA LEU A 440 6.86 -14.94 -16.71
C LEU A 440 6.45 -13.47 -16.60
N PRO A 441 5.57 -13.10 -15.64
CA PRO A 441 5.21 -11.69 -15.44
C PRO A 441 6.43 -10.86 -15.04
N LEU A 442 6.38 -9.55 -15.33
CA LEU A 442 7.45 -8.62 -14.93
C LEU A 442 7.34 -8.15 -13.47
N ALA A 443 6.13 -8.22 -12.91
CA ALA A 443 5.74 -7.72 -11.61
C ALA A 443 4.75 -8.69 -10.93
N GLN A 444 4.23 -8.34 -9.74
CA GLN A 444 3.12 -9.09 -9.17
C GLN A 444 1.88 -9.05 -10.09
N PRO A 445 0.97 -10.03 -10.02
CA PRO A 445 -0.32 -9.95 -10.70
C PRO A 445 -1.11 -8.67 -10.34
N ALA A 446 -1.87 -8.15 -11.29
CA ALA A 446 -2.77 -7.02 -11.03
C ALA A 446 -3.78 -7.37 -9.93
N GLY A 447 -3.79 -6.61 -8.84
CA GLY A 447 -4.57 -6.90 -7.61
C GLY A 447 -3.74 -7.38 -6.42
N CYS A 448 -2.44 -7.65 -6.58
CA CYS A 448 -1.55 -8.11 -5.50
C CYS A 448 -0.99 -7.00 -4.60
N MET A 449 -1.42 -5.76 -4.80
CA MET A 449 -1.57 -4.79 -3.74
C MET A 449 -3.02 -4.34 -3.80
N HIS A 450 -3.90 -4.97 -3.03
CA HIS A 450 -5.12 -4.28 -2.63
C HIS A 450 -4.72 -3.26 -1.56
N ASP A 451 -4.00 -2.23 -1.99
CA ASP A 451 -3.90 -1.00 -1.25
C ASP A 451 -5.32 -0.49 -1.03
N HIS A 452 -5.72 -0.48 0.23
CA HIS A 452 -6.57 0.56 0.78
C HIS A 452 -7.88 0.76 0.01
N TRP A 453 -8.71 -0.28 0.01
CA TRP A 453 -10.10 -0.06 -0.33
C TRP A 453 -10.82 0.62 0.84
N ASN A 454 -11.70 1.56 0.54
CA ASN A 454 -12.64 2.14 1.49
C ASN A 454 -14.04 1.65 1.14
N LEU A 455 -14.89 1.54 2.15
CA LEU A 455 -16.30 1.27 1.98
C LEU A 455 -17.08 2.58 2.17
N VAL A 456 -17.90 2.94 1.18
CA VAL A 456 -18.83 4.07 1.30
C VAL A 456 -20.25 3.54 1.24
N ALA A 457 -21.16 4.07 2.06
CA ALA A 457 -22.54 3.63 2.12
C ALA A 457 -23.51 4.80 2.09
N ASP A 458 -24.60 4.64 1.34
CA ASP A 458 -25.75 5.55 1.30
C ASP A 458 -26.99 4.79 1.78
N ILE A 459 -27.48 5.13 2.97
CA ILE A 459 -28.55 4.42 3.69
C ILE A 459 -29.85 5.23 3.56
N GLY A 460 -30.63 4.91 2.53
CA GLY A 460 -31.98 5.48 2.35
C GLY A 460 -33.05 4.71 3.13
N GLY A 461 -34.30 5.23 3.13
CA GLY A 461 -35.43 4.57 3.80
C GLY A 461 -35.94 3.29 3.12
N THR A 462 -35.67 3.11 1.83
CA THR A 462 -36.09 1.92 1.06
C THR A 462 -34.92 1.09 0.54
N ASN A 463 -33.81 1.73 0.15
CA ASN A 463 -32.63 1.05 -0.34
C ASN A 463 -31.36 1.56 0.35
N THR A 464 -30.43 0.65 0.59
CA THR A 464 -29.05 0.94 0.97
C THR A 464 -28.13 0.65 -0.22
N ARG A 465 -27.16 1.52 -0.47
CA ARG A 465 -26.11 1.30 -1.47
C ARG A 465 -24.76 1.18 -0.77
N LEU A 466 -23.95 0.21 -1.20
CA LEU A 466 -22.60 -0.04 -0.70
C LEU A 466 -21.61 0.09 -1.87
N GLY A 467 -20.64 0.99 -1.74
CA GLY A 467 -19.61 1.26 -2.73
C GLY A 467 -18.23 0.84 -2.25
N VAL A 468 -17.50 0.09 -3.08
CA VAL A 468 -16.08 -0.21 -2.89
C VAL A 468 -15.29 0.88 -3.59
N VAL A 469 -14.36 1.50 -2.87
CA VAL A 469 -13.51 2.57 -3.41
C VAL A 469 -12.06 2.15 -3.34
N SER A 470 -11.36 2.11 -4.47
CA SER A 470 -9.92 1.86 -4.53
C SER A 470 -9.23 3.03 -5.21
N ASN A 471 -8.10 3.50 -4.68
CA ASN A 471 -7.37 4.67 -5.21
C ASN A 471 -8.27 5.91 -5.39
N GLY A 472 -9.18 6.14 -4.44
CA GLY A 472 -10.12 7.27 -4.44
C GLY A 472 -11.24 7.21 -5.49
N LYS A 473 -11.37 6.10 -6.23
CA LYS A 473 -12.40 5.88 -7.26
C LYS A 473 -13.33 4.75 -6.87
N LEU A 474 -14.62 4.92 -7.15
CA LEU A 474 -15.63 3.87 -6.99
C LEU A 474 -15.36 2.74 -8.01
N THR A 475 -15.13 1.52 -7.52
CA THR A 475 -14.80 0.33 -8.33
C THR A 475 -15.92 -0.71 -8.36
N ASP A 476 -16.76 -0.76 -7.32
CA ASP A 476 -17.96 -1.59 -7.26
C ASP A 476 -19.08 -0.82 -6.53
N LEU A 477 -20.34 -1.05 -6.92
CA LEU A 477 -21.53 -0.45 -6.30
C LEU A 477 -22.66 -1.46 -6.25
N ARG A 478 -23.11 -1.75 -5.03
CA ARG A 478 -24.16 -2.74 -4.75
C ARG A 478 -25.35 -2.08 -4.11
N LYS A 479 -26.55 -2.59 -4.41
CA LYS A 479 -27.81 -2.05 -3.91
C LYS A 479 -28.61 -3.14 -3.22
N TYR A 480 -29.11 -2.82 -2.03
CA TYR A 480 -29.86 -3.71 -1.16
C TYR A 480 -31.14 -3.02 -0.69
N PRO A 481 -32.23 -3.76 -0.39
CA PRO A 481 -33.33 -3.23 0.39
C PRO A 481 -32.83 -2.78 1.78
N THR A 482 -33.31 -1.64 2.28
CA THR A 482 -32.96 -1.18 3.64
C THR A 482 -33.56 -2.14 4.67
N GLY A 483 -32.70 -2.81 5.43
CA GLY A 483 -33.08 -3.77 6.46
C GLY A 483 -32.94 -3.25 7.89
N SER A 484 -33.01 -4.17 8.85
CA SER A 484 -32.66 -3.94 10.26
C SER A 484 -31.14 -3.72 10.45
N LEU A 485 -30.74 -3.17 11.60
CA LEU A 485 -29.32 -2.97 11.93
C LEU A 485 -28.47 -4.23 11.73
N PRO A 486 -28.85 -5.41 12.23
CA PRO A 486 -28.07 -6.63 12.02
C PRO A 486 -27.88 -6.98 10.54
N GLN A 487 -28.90 -6.75 9.70
CA GLN A 487 -28.82 -7.03 8.26
C GLN A 487 -27.87 -6.08 7.55
N LEU A 488 -27.83 -4.80 7.96
CA LEU A 488 -26.88 -3.83 7.42
C LEU A 488 -25.43 -4.20 7.80
N LEU A 489 -25.20 -4.51 9.07
CA LEU A 489 -23.87 -4.91 9.55
C LEU A 489 -23.40 -6.22 8.90
N ASP A 490 -24.30 -7.17 8.69
CA ASP A 490 -24.02 -8.41 7.96
C ASP A 490 -23.67 -8.15 6.48
N ALA A 491 -24.32 -7.16 5.84
CA ALA A 491 -23.96 -6.75 4.48
C ALA A 491 -22.56 -6.13 4.43
N PHE A 492 -22.18 -5.30 5.40
CA PHE A 492 -20.81 -4.78 5.52
C PHE A 492 -19.78 -5.90 5.73
N HIS A 493 -20.07 -6.82 6.64
CA HIS A 493 -19.21 -7.97 6.95
C HIS A 493 -19.04 -8.88 5.73
N SER A 494 -20.13 -9.19 5.03
CA SER A 494 -20.13 -10.05 3.84
C SER A 494 -19.33 -9.43 2.70
N LEU A 495 -19.47 -8.12 2.47
CA LEU A 495 -18.71 -7.43 1.42
C LEU A 495 -17.21 -7.42 1.72
N ARG A 496 -16.82 -7.22 2.99
CA ARG A 496 -15.44 -7.35 3.44
C ARG A 496 -14.91 -8.76 3.21
N ASP A 497 -15.65 -9.78 3.63
CA ASP A 497 -15.25 -11.19 3.48
C ASP A 497 -15.06 -11.59 2.02
N GLU A 498 -15.90 -11.05 1.12
CA GLU A 498 -15.77 -11.28 -0.31
C GLU A 498 -14.51 -10.65 -0.91
N ILE A 499 -14.13 -9.45 -0.45
CA ILE A 499 -12.90 -8.77 -0.89
C ILE A 499 -11.65 -9.43 -0.28
N GLY A 500 -11.78 -9.98 0.93
CA GLY A 500 -10.73 -10.75 1.59
C GLY A 500 -9.76 -9.93 2.45
N THR A 501 -9.98 -8.61 2.58
CA THR A 501 -9.22 -7.71 3.47
C THR A 501 -10.13 -6.65 4.11
N ASP A 502 -9.74 -6.14 5.27
CA ASP A 502 -10.48 -5.07 5.97
C ASP A 502 -10.35 -3.73 5.20
N PRO A 503 -11.45 -2.95 5.05
CA PRO A 503 -11.35 -1.63 4.45
C PRO A 503 -10.58 -0.67 5.37
N ARG A 504 -9.79 0.23 4.80
CA ARG A 504 -9.06 1.25 5.58
C ARG A 504 -10.01 2.19 6.30
N ALA A 505 -11.04 2.65 5.60
CA ALA A 505 -12.09 3.48 6.17
C ALA A 505 -13.48 3.06 5.70
N VAL A 506 -14.47 3.32 6.56
CA VAL A 506 -15.88 3.17 6.22
C VAL A 506 -16.61 4.50 6.47
N VAL A 507 -17.32 5.01 5.47
CA VAL A 507 -18.18 6.20 5.61
C VAL A 507 -19.62 5.81 5.32
N ALA A 508 -20.49 5.89 6.32
CA ALA A 508 -21.91 5.62 6.19
C ALA A 508 -22.73 6.91 6.27
N ALA A 509 -23.40 7.26 5.17
CA ALA A 509 -24.31 8.39 5.08
C ALA A 509 -25.76 7.93 5.30
N GLY A 510 -26.53 8.68 6.09
CA GLY A 510 -27.94 8.38 6.34
C GLY A 510 -28.74 9.60 6.78
N ALA A 511 -30.07 9.50 6.71
CA ALA A 511 -30.96 10.60 7.09
C ALA A 511 -31.15 10.72 8.61
N GLY A 512 -30.84 11.89 9.15
CA GLY A 512 -31.03 12.23 10.56
C GLY A 512 -29.82 12.91 11.21
N PRO A 513 -29.98 13.41 12.43
CA PRO A 513 -28.92 14.12 13.13
C PRO A 513 -27.83 13.15 13.60
N VAL A 514 -26.56 13.54 13.40
CA VAL A 514 -25.40 12.81 13.91
C VAL A 514 -24.94 13.45 15.22
N GLN A 515 -24.89 12.66 16.29
CA GLN A 515 -24.39 13.09 17.60
C GLN A 515 -23.42 12.05 18.15
N ASN A 516 -22.20 12.46 18.51
CA ASN A 516 -21.16 11.60 19.07
C ASN A 516 -20.88 10.32 18.24
N GLY A 517 -20.81 10.45 16.91
CA GLY A 517 -20.55 9.32 16.00
C GLY A 517 -21.71 8.32 15.87
N MET A 518 -22.92 8.74 16.23
CA MET A 518 -24.15 7.94 16.12
C MET A 518 -25.20 8.70 15.33
N ILE A 519 -25.89 7.98 14.43
CA ILE A 519 -27.09 8.46 13.75
C ILE A 519 -28.29 7.63 14.17
N ARG A 520 -29.40 8.30 14.45
CA ARG A 520 -30.72 7.67 14.54
C ARG A 520 -31.46 7.97 13.24
N LEU A 521 -31.66 6.95 12.42
CA LEU A 521 -32.29 7.15 11.13
C LEU A 521 -33.74 7.59 11.32
N THR A 522 -34.11 8.76 10.81
CA THR A 522 -35.50 9.25 10.89
C THR A 522 -36.44 8.46 9.99
N ASN A 523 -35.87 7.77 8.99
CA ASN A 523 -36.58 7.15 7.88
C ASN A 523 -36.53 5.61 7.94
N ALA A 524 -35.82 5.06 8.94
CA ALA A 524 -35.64 3.62 9.16
C ALA A 524 -35.45 3.37 10.66
N GLN A 525 -35.99 2.27 11.22
CA GLN A 525 -35.79 1.92 12.63
C GLN A 525 -34.39 1.32 12.86
N LEU A 526 -33.35 2.12 12.64
CA LEU A 526 -31.96 1.70 12.66
C LEU A 526 -31.10 2.81 13.29
N ASP A 527 -30.52 2.51 14.44
CA ASP A 527 -29.52 3.36 15.10
C ASP A 527 -28.15 2.80 14.74
N LEU A 528 -27.31 3.59 14.05
CA LEU A 528 -25.97 3.15 13.61
C LEU A 528 -24.90 3.99 14.29
N SER A 529 -23.90 3.35 14.88
CA SER A 529 -22.73 4.01 15.43
C SER A 529 -21.45 3.64 14.67
N GLU A 530 -20.48 4.54 14.69
CA GLU A 530 -19.11 4.28 14.19
C GLU A 530 -18.52 3.01 14.81
N ALA A 531 -18.78 2.75 16.10
CA ALA A 531 -18.30 1.55 16.79
C ALA A 531 -18.93 0.25 16.26
N ASP A 532 -20.20 0.28 15.84
CA ASP A 532 -20.86 -0.88 15.23
C ASP A 532 -20.27 -1.17 13.85
N ILE A 533 -19.99 -0.13 13.07
CA ILE A 533 -19.32 -0.25 11.76
C ILE A 533 -17.92 -0.85 11.93
N ALA A 534 -17.13 -0.33 12.87
CA ALA A 534 -15.77 -0.78 13.11
C ALA A 534 -15.75 -2.26 13.49
N ARG A 535 -16.68 -2.69 14.35
CA ARG A 535 -16.81 -4.10 14.74
C ARG A 535 -17.22 -5.01 13.58
N ALA A 536 -18.11 -4.54 12.69
CA ALA A 536 -18.58 -5.33 11.56
C ALA A 536 -17.53 -5.45 10.44
N THR A 537 -16.66 -4.44 10.28
CA THR A 537 -15.76 -4.31 9.13
C THR A 537 -14.28 -4.49 9.43
N GLY A 538 -13.84 -4.34 10.68
CA GLY A 538 -12.41 -4.29 11.03
C GLY A 538 -11.73 -2.96 10.67
N ALA A 539 -12.47 -1.98 10.15
CA ALA A 539 -11.88 -0.73 9.66
C ALA A 539 -11.21 0.10 10.76
N GLN A 540 -10.06 0.71 10.41
CA GLN A 540 -9.30 1.59 11.29
C GLN A 540 -9.99 2.94 11.52
N HIS A 541 -10.71 3.41 10.50
CA HIS A 541 -11.46 4.67 10.54
C HIS A 541 -12.91 4.44 10.15
N THR A 542 -13.83 4.94 10.96
CA THR A 542 -15.26 4.82 10.71
C THR A 542 -15.93 6.16 10.92
N PHE A 543 -16.79 6.53 9.99
CA PHE A 543 -17.52 7.80 10.03
C PHE A 543 -18.98 7.55 9.76
N VAL A 544 -19.83 8.11 10.61
CA VAL A 544 -21.26 8.23 10.36
C VAL A 544 -21.55 9.69 10.03
N ILE A 545 -22.13 9.95 8.86
CA ILE A 545 -22.45 11.29 8.40
C ILE A 545 -23.93 11.41 8.03
N ASN A 546 -24.46 12.63 8.11
CA ASN A 546 -25.79 12.92 7.60
C ASN A 546 -25.79 12.87 6.04
N ASP A 547 -26.90 12.45 5.44
CA ASP A 547 -27.07 12.30 3.99
C ASP A 547 -26.88 13.62 3.22
N PHE A 548 -27.27 14.76 3.80
CA PHE A 548 -27.00 16.08 3.22
C PHE A 548 -25.58 16.59 3.48
N THR A 549 -24.86 15.98 4.42
CA THR A 549 -23.40 16.14 4.50
C THR A 549 -22.74 15.45 3.31
N ALA A 550 -23.18 14.23 2.96
CA ALA A 550 -22.74 13.57 1.74
C ALA A 550 -23.14 14.37 0.49
N ALA A 551 -24.40 14.84 0.41
CA ALA A 551 -24.84 15.68 -0.71
C ALA A 551 -24.00 16.95 -0.87
N ALA A 552 -23.61 17.61 0.23
CA ALA A 552 -22.69 18.74 0.19
C ALA A 552 -21.31 18.32 -0.38
N TRP A 553 -20.72 17.22 0.08
CA TRP A 553 -19.46 16.71 -0.46
C TRP A 553 -19.54 16.23 -1.92
N SER A 554 -20.72 15.84 -2.40
CA SER A 554 -20.91 15.41 -3.79
C SER A 554 -20.60 16.53 -4.77
N VAL A 555 -20.85 17.78 -4.38
CA VAL A 555 -20.56 18.95 -5.20
C VAL A 555 -19.18 19.53 -4.91
N ALA A 556 -18.28 18.87 -4.18
CA ALA A 556 -16.94 19.39 -3.88
C ALA A 556 -16.01 19.42 -5.11
N GLU A 557 -16.08 18.38 -5.95
CA GLU A 557 -15.23 18.18 -7.13
C GLU A 557 -15.99 18.44 -8.45
N ILE A 558 -17.17 19.07 -8.38
CA ILE A 558 -18.07 19.25 -9.53
C ILE A 558 -17.51 20.24 -10.57
N THR A 559 -17.69 19.93 -11.85
CA THR A 559 -17.27 20.77 -12.99
C THR A 559 -18.47 21.24 -13.82
N GLY A 560 -18.24 22.05 -14.86
CA GLY A 560 -19.31 22.52 -15.75
C GLY A 560 -20.09 21.39 -16.42
N ASP A 561 -19.45 20.25 -16.67
CA ASP A 561 -20.08 19.07 -17.30
C ASP A 561 -21.05 18.32 -16.37
N ASN A 562 -21.16 18.73 -15.11
CA ASN A 562 -21.94 18.05 -14.08
C ASN A 562 -23.10 18.91 -13.55
N VAL A 563 -23.37 20.05 -14.19
CA VAL A 563 -24.41 20.98 -13.75
C VAL A 563 -25.21 21.53 -14.91
N GLU A 564 -26.52 21.72 -14.68
CA GLU A 564 -27.33 22.61 -15.48
C GLU A 564 -27.28 24.01 -14.86
N VAL A 565 -26.90 25.01 -15.66
CA VAL A 565 -26.72 26.39 -15.21
C VAL A 565 -28.04 27.14 -15.28
N LEU A 566 -28.59 27.52 -14.12
CA LEU A 566 -29.79 28.36 -14.05
C LEU A 566 -29.42 29.85 -14.04
N GLN A 567 -28.30 30.20 -13.39
CA GLN A 567 -27.76 31.55 -13.29
C GLN A 567 -26.27 31.52 -12.93
N GLY A 568 -25.48 32.42 -13.52
CA GLY A 568 -24.07 32.61 -13.14
C GLY A 568 -23.08 32.05 -14.15
N ALA A 569 -21.91 31.63 -13.66
CA ALA A 569 -20.82 31.11 -14.47
C ALA A 569 -21.14 29.71 -15.05
N GLU A 570 -20.55 29.38 -16.20
CA GLU A 570 -20.69 28.05 -16.81
C GLU A 570 -20.02 26.95 -15.98
N THR A 571 -18.93 27.27 -15.29
CA THR A 571 -18.23 26.36 -14.38
C THR A 571 -18.35 26.88 -12.95
N PRO A 572 -18.82 26.07 -12.01
CA PRO A 572 -18.93 26.48 -10.61
C PRO A 572 -17.59 26.92 -10.04
N PRO A 573 -17.46 28.17 -9.54
CA PRO A 573 -16.21 28.65 -8.97
C PRO A 573 -15.86 27.89 -7.69
N MET A 574 -14.59 27.96 -7.30
CA MET A 574 -14.14 27.47 -6.00
C MET A 574 -14.55 28.46 -4.90
N GLY A 575 -15.16 27.97 -3.83
CA GLY A 575 -15.69 28.80 -2.75
C GLY A 575 -16.76 28.06 -1.95
N THR A 576 -17.36 28.72 -0.96
CA THR A 576 -18.42 28.12 -0.13
C THR A 576 -19.59 27.68 -1.00
N ARG A 577 -20.09 26.45 -0.78
CA ARG A 577 -21.20 25.86 -1.56
C ARG A 577 -22.38 25.57 -0.65
N LEU A 578 -23.57 25.90 -1.12
CA LEU A 578 -24.85 25.58 -0.48
C LEU A 578 -25.56 24.52 -1.32
N VAL A 579 -26.05 23.47 -0.67
CA VAL A 579 -26.80 22.38 -1.31
C VAL A 579 -28.18 22.30 -0.68
N VAL A 580 -29.22 22.31 -1.53
CA VAL A 580 -30.61 22.14 -1.11
C VAL A 580 -31.24 21.07 -1.98
N GLY A 581 -31.98 20.15 -1.38
CA GLY A 581 -32.52 19.01 -2.11
C GLY A 581 -33.91 18.60 -1.66
N PRO A 582 -34.96 18.85 -2.48
CA PRO A 582 -36.25 18.22 -2.28
C PRO A 582 -36.17 16.75 -2.71
N GLY A 583 -36.09 15.86 -1.75
CA GLY A 583 -36.09 14.40 -1.92
C GLY A 583 -37.38 13.80 -1.36
N THR A 584 -37.24 12.74 -0.55
CA THR A 584 -38.35 12.29 0.31
C THR A 584 -38.71 13.39 1.30
N GLY A 585 -37.72 13.94 2.01
CA GLY A 585 -37.81 15.17 2.81
C GLY A 585 -37.15 16.37 2.12
N LEU A 586 -36.98 17.48 2.83
CA LEU A 586 -36.21 18.65 2.36
C LEU A 586 -34.90 18.74 3.12
N GLY A 587 -33.78 18.45 2.47
CA GLY A 587 -32.48 18.58 3.11
C GLY A 587 -31.70 19.81 2.67
N VAL A 588 -30.81 20.25 3.57
CA VAL A 588 -29.93 21.39 3.38
C VAL A 588 -28.54 21.05 3.93
N GLY A 589 -27.51 21.24 3.11
CA GLY A 589 -26.12 21.02 3.51
C GLY A 589 -25.22 22.13 2.98
N SER A 590 -24.04 22.31 3.59
CA SER A 590 -23.07 23.30 3.11
C SER A 590 -21.63 22.84 3.20
N LEU A 591 -20.85 23.21 2.20
CA LEU A 591 -19.39 23.17 2.21
C LEU A 591 -18.85 24.58 2.45
N LEU A 592 -18.28 24.82 3.63
CA LEU A 592 -17.55 26.04 3.95
C LEU A 592 -16.14 25.93 3.37
N TYR A 593 -15.70 26.95 2.62
CA TYR A 593 -14.37 26.98 2.04
C TYR A 593 -13.46 27.96 2.79
N SER A 594 -12.36 27.45 3.36
CA SER A 594 -11.34 28.24 4.07
C SER A 594 -9.96 27.62 3.84
N ASP A 595 -8.93 28.46 3.69
CA ASP A 595 -7.52 28.04 3.58
C ASP A 595 -7.25 26.92 2.56
N GLY A 596 -7.93 26.99 1.41
CA GLY A 596 -7.79 26.01 0.34
C GLY A 596 -8.51 24.68 0.58
N ARG A 597 -9.38 24.59 1.60
CA ARG A 597 -10.03 23.34 2.02
C ARG A 597 -11.53 23.51 2.27
N PHE A 598 -12.26 22.42 2.05
CA PHE A 598 -13.68 22.32 2.41
C PHE A 598 -13.87 21.76 3.82
N HIS A 599 -14.83 22.36 4.51
CA HIS A 599 -15.36 21.92 5.79
C HIS A 599 -16.87 21.81 5.66
N THR A 600 -17.49 20.89 6.38
CA THR A 600 -18.95 20.72 6.32
C THR A 600 -19.64 21.24 7.55
N ALA A 601 -20.75 21.93 7.31
CA ALA A 601 -21.75 22.18 8.32
C ALA A 601 -23.02 21.41 7.92
N SER A 602 -23.33 20.37 8.69
CA SER A 602 -24.58 19.61 8.60
C SER A 602 -25.72 20.45 9.17
N GLY A 603 -26.91 20.35 8.58
CA GLY A 603 -28.08 21.07 9.07
C GLY A 603 -29.37 20.35 8.72
N GLU A 604 -30.41 20.63 9.50
CA GLU A 604 -31.78 20.12 9.31
C GLU A 604 -32.66 21.23 8.74
N GLY A 605 -32.19 21.83 7.63
CA GLY A 605 -32.79 23.04 7.07
C GLY A 605 -34.20 22.86 6.51
N GLY A 606 -34.70 21.62 6.39
CA GLY A 606 -36.09 21.34 6.05
C GLY A 606 -37.10 21.75 7.13
N HIS A 607 -36.67 21.85 8.38
CA HIS A 607 -37.52 22.22 9.51
C HIS A 607 -37.52 23.72 9.81
N VAL A 608 -37.06 24.56 8.88
CA VAL A 608 -37.24 26.01 8.98
C VAL A 608 -38.68 26.41 8.72
N GLY A 609 -39.09 27.58 9.21
CA GLY A 609 -40.44 28.09 8.99
C GLY A 609 -40.70 28.52 7.56
N LEU A 610 -41.83 28.10 7.00
CA LEU A 610 -42.39 28.54 5.73
C LEU A 610 -43.70 29.29 5.98
N SER A 611 -43.85 30.47 5.42
CA SER A 611 -45.03 31.34 5.56
C SER A 611 -45.65 31.67 4.21
N PRO A 612 -46.95 32.05 4.13
CA PRO A 612 -47.57 32.51 2.89
C PRO A 612 -46.78 33.67 2.24
N ARG A 613 -46.51 33.56 0.94
CA ARG A 613 -45.83 34.61 0.15
C ARG A 613 -46.81 35.58 -0.49
N HIS A 614 -48.01 35.10 -0.81
CA HIS A 614 -49.06 35.85 -1.47
C HIS A 614 -50.37 35.78 -0.68
N GLU A 615 -51.23 36.79 -0.84
CA GLU A 615 -52.50 36.89 -0.10
C GLU A 615 -53.42 35.69 -0.39
N ASP A 616 -53.41 35.18 -1.62
CA ASP A 616 -54.22 34.04 -2.05
C ASP A 616 -53.71 32.69 -1.53
N GLU A 617 -52.51 32.64 -0.93
CA GLU A 617 -51.97 31.46 -0.27
C GLU A 617 -52.42 31.34 1.19
N VAL A 618 -52.92 32.41 1.81
CA VAL A 618 -53.32 32.42 3.22
C VAL A 618 -54.35 31.33 3.53
N GLU A 619 -55.34 31.14 2.66
CA GLU A 619 -56.33 30.06 2.83
C GLU A 619 -55.73 28.67 2.62
N VAL A 620 -54.72 28.52 1.77
CA VAL A 620 -54.00 27.25 1.59
C VAL A 620 -53.26 26.88 2.87
N PHE A 621 -52.56 27.83 3.52
CA PHE A 621 -51.88 27.56 4.78
C PHE A 621 -52.85 27.30 5.94
N ARG A 622 -54.00 27.98 5.99
CA ARG A 622 -55.06 27.65 6.96
C ARG A 622 -55.63 26.25 6.73
N ALA A 623 -55.80 25.85 5.48
CA ALA A 623 -56.26 24.51 5.13
C ALA A 623 -55.20 23.43 5.47
N ALA A 624 -53.92 23.70 5.24
CA ALA A 624 -52.83 22.80 5.60
C ALA A 624 -52.80 22.48 7.10
N ARG A 625 -53.23 23.42 7.96
CA ARG A 625 -53.36 23.19 9.40
C ARG A 625 -54.40 22.11 9.76
N GLN A 626 -55.36 21.84 8.88
CA GLN A 626 -56.30 20.73 9.04
C GLN A 626 -55.69 19.39 8.62
N VAL A 627 -54.63 19.41 7.81
CA VAL A 627 -53.94 18.22 7.29
C VAL A 627 -52.78 17.82 8.21
N VAL A 628 -51.95 18.79 8.62
CA VAL A 628 -50.75 18.60 9.45
C VAL A 628 -50.67 19.62 10.60
N PRO A 629 -51.57 19.57 11.58
CA PRO A 629 -51.64 20.58 12.65
C PRO A 629 -50.35 20.68 13.49
N ASP A 630 -49.65 19.57 13.68
CA ASP A 630 -48.49 19.47 14.58
C ASP A 630 -47.19 20.01 13.97
N CYS A 631 -47.19 20.35 12.67
CA CYS A 631 -46.03 20.88 11.96
C CYS A 631 -46.04 22.42 11.86
N PHE A 632 -46.97 23.09 12.56
CA PHE A 632 -47.07 24.55 12.63
C PHE A 632 -46.28 25.09 13.82
N PHE A 633 -45.66 26.26 13.63
CA PHE A 633 -44.98 26.99 14.68
C PHE A 633 -46.02 27.75 15.51
N ASP A 634 -46.47 27.12 16.60
CA ASP A 634 -47.49 27.65 17.52
C ASP A 634 -48.75 28.14 16.78
N ASP A 635 -49.40 29.20 17.27
CA ASP A 635 -50.58 29.81 16.66
C ASP A 635 -50.22 30.80 15.54
N THR A 636 -49.36 30.38 14.61
CA THR A 636 -49.01 31.16 13.42
C THR A 636 -49.49 30.46 12.14
N LEU A 637 -49.37 31.14 11.00
CA LEU A 637 -49.52 30.51 9.67
C LEU A 637 -48.21 29.90 9.16
N THR A 638 -47.19 29.78 10.01
CA THR A 638 -45.89 29.25 9.63
C THR A 638 -45.87 27.75 9.90
N LEU A 639 -45.49 26.94 8.91
CA LEU A 639 -45.27 25.51 9.06
C LEU A 639 -43.85 25.13 8.67
N GLU A 640 -43.41 23.92 9.03
CA GLU A 640 -42.11 23.39 8.59
C GLU A 640 -42.03 23.33 7.05
N ALA A 641 -40.95 23.86 6.48
CA ALA A 641 -40.78 23.98 5.04
C ALA A 641 -40.89 22.63 4.31
N GLU A 642 -40.37 21.56 4.91
CA GLU A 642 -40.48 20.19 4.38
C GLU A 642 -41.92 19.78 4.06
N MET A 643 -42.91 20.25 4.82
CA MET A 643 -44.31 19.87 4.63
C MET A 643 -44.87 20.30 3.29
N PHE A 644 -44.29 21.32 2.64
CA PHE A 644 -44.65 21.73 1.28
C PHE A 644 -43.53 21.49 0.28
N LEU A 645 -42.27 21.46 0.70
CA LEU A 645 -41.10 21.51 -0.18
C LEU A 645 -40.34 20.18 -0.29
N SER A 646 -41.07 19.07 -0.20
CA SER A 646 -40.52 17.72 -0.33
C SER A 646 -41.44 16.79 -1.10
N GLY A 647 -40.95 15.60 -1.44
CA GLY A 647 -41.76 14.56 -2.07
C GLY A 647 -42.90 14.06 -1.19
N THR A 648 -42.73 13.98 0.13
CA THR A 648 -43.84 13.65 1.06
C THR A 648 -44.73 14.86 1.34
N GLY A 649 -44.19 16.08 1.19
CA GLY A 649 -44.92 17.34 1.36
C GLY A 649 -45.82 17.74 0.20
N LEU A 650 -45.47 17.40 -1.04
CA LEU A 650 -46.30 17.70 -2.22
C LEU A 650 -47.75 17.21 -2.12
N PRO A 651 -48.03 15.97 -1.65
CA PRO A 651 -49.38 15.51 -1.34
C PRO A 651 -50.10 16.39 -0.30
N ILE A 652 -49.41 16.85 0.74
CA ILE A 652 -49.97 17.72 1.79
C ILE A 652 -50.34 19.08 1.20
N LEU A 653 -49.45 19.67 0.40
CA LEU A 653 -49.70 20.92 -0.31
C LEU A 653 -50.91 20.81 -1.25
N TYR A 654 -50.99 19.73 -2.02
CA TYR A 654 -52.13 19.49 -2.91
C TYR A 654 -53.45 19.37 -2.15
N GLN A 655 -53.48 18.62 -1.04
CA GLN A 655 -54.67 18.51 -0.17
C GLN A 655 -55.08 19.86 0.43
N ALA A 656 -54.10 20.66 0.88
CA ALA A 656 -54.36 21.99 1.39
C ALA A 656 -55.01 22.89 0.32
N ILE A 657 -54.57 22.79 -0.93
CA ILE A 657 -55.16 23.51 -2.07
C ILE A 657 -56.59 23.01 -2.36
N GLN A 658 -56.83 21.70 -2.32
CA GLN A 658 -58.18 21.13 -2.48
C GLN A 658 -59.16 21.73 -1.46
N LEU A 659 -58.79 21.70 -0.18
CA LEU A 659 -59.61 22.25 0.91
C LEU A 659 -59.81 23.75 0.79
N ALA A 660 -58.76 24.50 0.44
CA ALA A 660 -58.84 25.95 0.25
C ALA A 660 -59.76 26.37 -0.92
N THR A 661 -59.97 25.49 -1.90
CA THR A 661 -60.92 25.70 -3.01
C THR A 661 -62.35 25.24 -2.69
N GLY A 662 -62.61 24.80 -1.46
CA GLY A 662 -63.95 24.42 -1.00
C GLY A 662 -64.34 22.97 -1.32
N GLN A 663 -63.39 22.09 -1.66
CA GLN A 663 -63.68 20.67 -1.79
C GLN A 663 -63.99 20.07 -0.40
N ALA A 664 -65.09 19.31 -0.30
CA ALA A 664 -65.58 18.77 0.98
C ALA A 664 -64.67 17.68 1.57
N THR A 665 -63.87 17.02 0.73
CA THR A 665 -62.91 15.97 1.10
C THR A 665 -61.64 16.13 0.26
N ALA A 666 -60.47 16.11 0.92
CA ALA A 666 -59.18 16.13 0.23
C ALA A 666 -58.77 14.69 -0.13
N GLU A 667 -58.38 14.47 -1.40
CA GLU A 667 -57.92 13.17 -1.86
C GLU A 667 -56.40 13.06 -1.68
N THR A 668 -55.92 11.89 -1.27
CA THR A 668 -54.47 11.64 -1.19
C THR A 668 -53.97 11.17 -2.54
N ARG A 669 -53.02 11.90 -3.13
CA ARG A 669 -52.34 11.57 -4.38
C ARG A 669 -50.84 11.44 -4.15
N SER A 670 -50.15 10.65 -4.97
CA SER A 670 -48.69 10.58 -4.88
C SER A 670 -48.07 11.85 -5.47
N ALA A 671 -46.88 12.26 -4.98
CA ALA A 671 -46.16 13.40 -5.54
C ALA A 671 -45.86 13.22 -7.03
N LYS A 672 -45.61 11.97 -7.46
CA LYS A 672 -45.39 11.66 -8.87
C LYS A 672 -46.62 12.01 -9.70
N ASP A 673 -47.80 11.55 -9.30
CA ASP A 673 -49.03 11.79 -10.07
C ASP A 673 -49.40 13.27 -10.09
N ILE A 674 -49.17 13.98 -8.97
CA ILE A 674 -49.38 15.44 -8.89
C ILE A 674 -48.44 16.16 -9.88
N LEU A 675 -47.15 15.84 -9.88
CA LEU A 675 -46.20 16.51 -10.77
C LEU A 675 -46.38 16.12 -12.25
N ASP A 676 -46.76 14.87 -12.54
CA ASP A 676 -47.08 14.42 -13.90
C ASP A 676 -48.30 15.17 -14.44
N ASP A 677 -49.38 15.29 -13.65
CA ASP A 677 -50.57 16.05 -14.05
C ASP A 677 -50.32 17.56 -14.16
N ALA A 678 -49.47 18.11 -13.29
CA ALA A 678 -49.05 19.51 -13.37
C ALA A 678 -48.25 19.77 -14.65
N ARG A 679 -47.34 18.86 -15.02
CA ARG A 679 -46.54 18.95 -16.25
C ARG A 679 -47.41 18.87 -17.50
N ASP A 680 -48.39 17.96 -17.49
CA ASP A 680 -49.29 17.73 -18.62
C ASP A 680 -50.48 18.73 -18.62
N ALA A 681 -50.56 19.60 -17.61
CA ALA A 681 -51.63 20.56 -17.36
C ALA A 681 -53.04 19.93 -17.35
N SER A 682 -53.14 18.66 -16.91
CA SER A 682 -54.39 17.90 -16.85
C SER A 682 -55.24 18.22 -15.61
N ASP A 683 -54.61 18.73 -14.54
CA ASP A 683 -55.25 19.09 -13.28
C ASP A 683 -54.84 20.52 -12.82
N PRO A 684 -55.76 21.49 -12.81
CA PRO A 684 -55.48 22.86 -12.36
C PRO A 684 -54.98 22.98 -10.92
N LEU A 685 -55.40 22.08 -10.02
CA LEU A 685 -54.95 22.09 -8.62
C LEU A 685 -53.51 21.58 -8.53
N ALA A 686 -53.15 20.59 -9.33
CA ALA A 686 -51.79 20.07 -9.42
C ALA A 686 -50.84 21.13 -10.00
N VAL A 687 -51.27 21.86 -11.04
CA VAL A 687 -50.53 23.01 -11.58
C VAL A 687 -50.29 24.06 -10.50
N ARG A 688 -51.31 24.40 -9.70
CA ARG A 688 -51.16 25.36 -8.59
C ARG A 688 -50.19 24.83 -7.51
N ALA A 689 -50.26 23.55 -7.18
CA ALA A 689 -49.34 22.92 -6.23
C ALA A 689 -47.87 23.00 -6.72
N ALA A 690 -47.62 22.67 -7.98
CA ALA A 690 -46.29 22.75 -8.58
C ALA A 690 -45.75 24.20 -8.62
N GLN A 691 -46.61 25.17 -8.92
CA GLN A 691 -46.25 26.60 -8.90
C GLN A 691 -45.90 27.09 -7.49
N MET A 692 -46.72 26.75 -6.49
CA MET A 692 -46.45 27.09 -5.09
C MET A 692 -45.15 26.43 -4.60
N PHE A 693 -44.99 25.12 -4.85
CA PHE A 693 -43.76 24.39 -4.55
C PHE A 693 -42.52 25.09 -5.12
N THR A 694 -42.58 25.45 -6.40
CA THR A 694 -41.46 26.08 -7.13
C THR A 694 -41.14 27.48 -6.57
N SER A 695 -42.17 28.30 -6.35
CA SER A 695 -42.01 29.66 -5.81
C SER A 695 -41.44 29.66 -4.39
N HIS A 696 -41.98 28.81 -3.52
CA HIS A 696 -41.52 28.69 -2.14
C HIS A 696 -40.11 28.09 -2.05
N LEU A 697 -39.79 27.05 -2.84
CA LEU A 697 -38.46 26.46 -2.85
C LEU A 697 -37.39 27.46 -3.32
N GLY A 698 -37.64 28.16 -4.43
CA GLY A 698 -36.72 29.19 -4.93
C GLY A 698 -36.46 30.25 -3.88
N ALA A 699 -37.52 30.73 -3.21
CA ALA A 699 -37.41 31.73 -2.16
C ALA A 699 -36.58 31.27 -0.94
N VAL A 700 -36.88 30.09 -0.40
CA VAL A 700 -36.15 29.51 0.74
C VAL A 700 -34.68 29.34 0.38
N MET A 701 -34.37 28.85 -0.82
CA MET A 701 -32.99 28.74 -1.29
C MET A 701 -32.31 30.11 -1.39
N GLY A 702 -33.01 31.13 -1.85
CA GLY A 702 -32.49 32.51 -1.89
C GLY A 702 -32.22 33.08 -0.50
N ASP A 703 -33.07 32.77 0.48
CA ASP A 703 -32.89 33.19 1.88
C ASP A 703 -31.66 32.51 2.49
N LEU A 704 -31.53 31.19 2.31
CA LEU A 704 -30.35 30.43 2.76
C LEU A 704 -29.06 30.89 2.06
N ALA A 705 -29.13 31.25 0.79
CA ALA A 705 -27.96 31.76 0.05
C ALA A 705 -27.45 33.09 0.62
N VAL A 706 -28.34 33.98 1.07
CA VAL A 706 -27.94 35.23 1.75
C VAL A 706 -27.32 34.94 3.13
N VAL A 707 -27.80 33.92 3.84
CA VAL A 707 -27.22 33.51 5.13
C VAL A 707 -25.81 32.94 4.95
N MET A 708 -25.61 32.09 3.94
CA MET A 708 -24.37 31.33 3.77
C MET A 708 -23.32 32.02 2.90
N MET A 709 -23.72 33.00 2.08
CA MET A 709 -22.87 33.66 1.10
C MET A 709 -22.03 32.68 0.26
N PRO A 710 -22.68 31.76 -0.48
CA PRO A 710 -22.00 30.66 -1.15
C PRO A 710 -21.32 31.14 -2.43
N THR A 711 -20.11 31.67 -2.31
CA THR A 711 -19.32 32.18 -3.45
C THR A 711 -19.03 31.11 -4.50
N GLY A 712 -19.02 29.82 -4.11
CA GLY A 712 -18.88 28.66 -4.98
C GLY A 712 -20.19 28.21 -5.66
N GLY A 713 -21.33 28.74 -5.23
CA GLY A 713 -22.64 28.49 -5.83
C GLY A 713 -23.67 27.80 -4.93
N VAL A 714 -24.92 27.92 -5.34
CA VAL A 714 -26.09 27.22 -4.78
C VAL A 714 -26.46 26.08 -5.71
N PHE A 715 -26.58 24.87 -5.17
CA PHE A 715 -26.83 23.65 -5.93
C PHE A 715 -28.14 23.02 -5.48
N LEU A 716 -29.03 22.80 -6.45
CA LEU A 716 -30.19 21.96 -6.27
C LEU A 716 -29.81 20.50 -6.53
N VAL A 717 -30.11 19.61 -5.60
CA VAL A 717 -29.80 18.17 -5.68
C VAL A 717 -31.04 17.32 -5.40
N GLY A 718 -30.97 16.01 -5.67
CA GLY A 718 -31.97 15.04 -5.23
C GLY A 718 -33.03 14.70 -6.27
N GLY A 719 -33.82 13.67 -5.98
CA GLY A 719 -34.65 12.98 -6.97
C GLY A 719 -35.83 13.78 -7.51
N VAL A 720 -36.40 14.75 -6.76
CA VAL A 720 -37.43 15.64 -7.32
C VAL A 720 -36.80 16.61 -8.31
N ALA A 721 -35.63 17.16 -7.96
CA ALA A 721 -34.88 18.07 -8.81
C ALA A 721 -34.50 17.44 -10.16
N GLU A 722 -33.93 16.24 -10.09
CA GLU A 722 -33.46 15.47 -11.25
C GLU A 722 -34.59 15.10 -12.23
N LYS A 723 -35.74 14.64 -11.71
CA LYS A 723 -36.86 14.12 -12.52
C LYS A 723 -37.81 15.19 -13.03
N ASN A 724 -37.79 16.38 -12.43
CA ASN A 724 -38.77 17.44 -12.69
C ASN A 724 -38.10 18.77 -13.04
N ARG A 725 -37.07 18.72 -13.91
CA ARG A 725 -36.29 19.89 -14.34
C ARG A 725 -37.13 21.06 -14.85
N TRP A 726 -38.27 20.75 -15.45
CA TRP A 726 -39.25 21.74 -15.92
C TRP A 726 -39.74 22.70 -14.83
N LEU A 727 -39.64 22.34 -13.54
CA LEU A 727 -39.95 23.22 -12.41
C LEU A 727 -38.89 24.31 -12.23
N PHE A 728 -37.62 24.04 -12.54
CA PHE A 728 -36.48 24.91 -12.17
C PHE A 728 -36.08 25.85 -13.30
N ALA A 729 -37.07 26.48 -13.94
CA ALA A 729 -36.87 27.45 -15.01
C ALA A 729 -37.00 28.89 -14.49
N ASP A 730 -37.58 29.80 -15.29
CA ASP A 730 -37.66 31.23 -14.97
C ASP A 730 -38.44 31.51 -13.67
N ALA A 731 -39.56 30.84 -13.42
CA ALA A 731 -40.36 31.07 -12.21
C ALA A 731 -39.59 30.75 -10.91
N PHE A 732 -38.81 29.67 -10.92
CA PHE A 732 -37.95 29.29 -9.80
C PHE A 732 -36.84 30.32 -9.58
N LYS A 733 -36.15 30.69 -10.66
CA LYS A 733 -35.07 31.69 -10.66
C LYS A 733 -35.57 33.07 -10.21
N ASP A 734 -36.75 33.47 -10.66
CA ASP A 734 -37.38 34.73 -10.24
C ASP A 734 -37.71 34.72 -8.75
N ALA A 735 -38.24 33.61 -8.23
CA ALA A 735 -38.51 33.45 -6.81
C ALA A 735 -37.23 33.45 -5.96
N PHE A 736 -36.16 32.79 -6.42
CA PHE A 736 -34.84 32.84 -5.81
C PHE A 736 -34.31 34.27 -5.72
N ASN A 737 -34.41 35.01 -6.82
CA ASN A 737 -33.93 36.38 -6.94
C ASN A 737 -34.80 37.43 -6.23
N ALA A 738 -36.01 37.07 -5.78
CA ALA A 738 -36.95 37.96 -5.10
C ALA A 738 -36.56 38.23 -3.62
N GLY A 739 -35.37 38.80 -3.40
CA GLY A 739 -34.78 39.05 -2.07
C GLY A 739 -34.99 40.46 -1.50
N GLY A 740 -35.93 41.24 -2.03
CA GLY A 740 -36.14 42.64 -1.63
C GLY A 740 -34.88 43.48 -1.85
N ARG A 741 -34.31 44.06 -0.78
CA ARG A 741 -33.06 44.86 -0.84
C ARG A 741 -31.84 44.06 -1.32
N PHE A 742 -31.87 42.74 -1.23
CA PHE A 742 -30.80 41.86 -1.68
C PHE A 742 -31.05 41.25 -3.06
N SER A 743 -32.06 41.71 -3.81
CA SER A 743 -32.37 41.14 -5.13
C SER A 743 -31.20 41.24 -6.10
N GLU A 744 -30.45 42.34 -6.11
CA GLU A 744 -29.25 42.47 -6.95
C GLU A 744 -28.12 41.52 -6.53
N LEU A 745 -27.93 41.32 -5.23
CA LEU A 745 -26.96 40.36 -4.70
C LEU A 745 -27.34 38.92 -5.08
N ARG A 746 -28.62 38.54 -4.97
CA ARG A 746 -29.06 37.19 -5.35
C ARG A 746 -28.89 36.93 -6.85
N ARG A 747 -29.14 37.93 -7.70
CA ARG A 747 -28.90 37.84 -9.16
C ARG A 747 -27.44 37.67 -9.53
N SER A 748 -26.50 38.07 -8.67
CA SER A 748 -25.06 37.86 -8.90
C SER A 748 -24.54 36.52 -8.37
N MET A 749 -25.34 35.77 -7.61
CA MET A 749 -24.96 34.45 -7.12
C MET A 749 -25.08 33.39 -8.22
N ASN A 750 -24.24 32.37 -8.13
CA ASN A 750 -24.33 31.23 -9.03
C ASN A 750 -25.38 30.22 -8.53
N LEU A 751 -26.22 29.73 -9.43
CA LEU A 751 -27.33 28.81 -9.14
C LEU A 751 -27.37 27.68 -10.18
N TYR A 752 -27.36 26.45 -9.69
CA TYR A 752 -27.19 25.25 -10.50
C TYR A 752 -28.19 24.15 -10.12
N VAL A 753 -28.54 23.31 -11.07
CA VAL A 753 -29.07 21.96 -10.80
C VAL A 753 -27.92 20.97 -10.97
N SER A 754 -27.63 20.17 -9.96
CA SER A 754 -26.58 19.15 -10.02
C SER A 754 -27.04 17.98 -10.88
N GLU A 755 -26.16 17.54 -11.77
CA GLU A 755 -26.31 16.33 -12.59
C GLU A 755 -25.44 15.18 -12.06
N GLN A 756 -24.90 15.31 -10.84
CA GLN A 756 -24.09 14.28 -10.23
C GLN A 756 -24.94 13.07 -9.84
N ASP A 757 -24.84 12.01 -10.64
CA ASP A 757 -25.39 10.70 -10.32
C ASP A 757 -24.81 10.16 -9.01
N GLU A 758 -25.64 9.40 -8.29
CA GLU A 758 -25.28 8.73 -7.04
C GLU A 758 -24.60 9.68 -6.01
N PHE A 759 -25.14 10.90 -5.90
CA PHE A 759 -24.56 11.97 -5.06
C PHE A 759 -24.25 11.54 -3.62
N GLY A 760 -25.05 10.64 -3.01
CA GLY A 760 -24.78 10.11 -1.67
C GLY A 760 -23.47 9.32 -1.60
N ILE A 761 -23.22 8.44 -2.59
CA ILE A 761 -22.01 7.62 -2.67
C ILE A 761 -20.79 8.46 -3.05
N VAL A 762 -20.93 9.34 -4.05
CA VAL A 762 -19.86 10.24 -4.48
C VAL A 762 -19.47 11.20 -3.34
N GLY A 763 -20.48 11.71 -2.64
CA GLY A 763 -20.31 12.55 -1.46
C GLY A 763 -19.59 11.85 -0.32
N ALA A 764 -20.01 10.63 0.04
CA ALA A 764 -19.33 9.82 1.05
C ALA A 764 -17.87 9.53 0.68
N ASN A 765 -17.57 9.27 -0.60
CA ASN A 765 -16.20 9.10 -1.08
C ASN A 765 -15.37 10.39 -0.95
N ASN A 766 -15.91 11.53 -1.37
CA ASN A 766 -15.20 12.81 -1.26
C ASN A 766 -14.97 13.22 0.21
N PHE A 767 -15.94 12.95 1.10
CA PHE A 767 -15.75 13.04 2.54
C PHE A 767 -14.58 12.15 2.99
N CYS A 768 -14.58 10.87 2.58
CA CYS A 768 -13.55 9.89 2.94
C CYS A 768 -12.14 10.36 2.57
N LYS A 769 -11.95 10.82 1.33
CA LYS A 769 -10.68 11.42 0.85
C LYS A 769 -10.25 12.57 1.75
N SER A 770 -11.17 13.48 2.08
CA SER A 770 -10.86 14.63 2.93
C SER A 770 -10.57 14.24 4.38
N ALA A 771 -11.24 13.23 4.92
CA ALA A 771 -11.07 12.80 6.30
C ALA A 771 -9.73 12.07 6.50
N LEU A 772 -9.31 11.24 5.54
CA LEU A 772 -8.04 10.51 5.59
C LEU A 772 -6.80 11.38 5.30
N ALA A 773 -6.99 12.57 4.72
CA ALA A 773 -5.92 13.54 4.49
C ALA A 773 -5.67 14.47 5.71
N ARG A 774 -6.48 14.34 6.77
CA ARG A 774 -6.33 15.06 8.05
C ARG A 774 -5.68 14.14 9.07
#